data_AF-A0A6M2EA92-F1
#
_entry.id   AF-A0A6M2EA92-F1
#
_cell.length_a   1.000
_cell.length_b   1.000
_cell.length_c   1.000
_cell.angle_alpha   90.00
_cell.angle_beta   90.00
_cell.angle_gamma   90.00
#
_symmetry.space_group_name_H-M   'P 1'
#
loop_
_entity.id
_entity.type
_entity.pdbx_description
1 polymer ?
#
loop_
_entity_poly.entity_id
_entity_poly.type
_entity_poly.pdbx_seq_one_letter_code
_entity_poly.pdbx_strand_id
1 'polypeptide(L)'
;MASKLLFRCVASLVLILSFQNALQVLDAAVPGLFTDKEALLSFKSQVIVDPSNTLSSWNDNSSPCNWTRVDCSQVHQRVIGLDLSGLRLTGSISPHIGNLSFLRSLHLQENQFTGVIPDQIGALSRLKVLNMSFNTINGPIPLNITNCLNLQILDLMQNEISGAIPEELSNLKSLEILKLGGNKLWGMIPPVIANISSLLTLDLVTNNLGGMIPADLGRLESLKHLDLSINNLTGDVPLSLYNISSLVFLAVASNQLRGQIPIDVGDRLPNLLSFNFCINKFNGSIPWSLHNLTNIQSIRMAHNLFSGSVPPRLRNLPKLTFYNIGYNQIKSSGDEGLDFLSSFTNSSYLKFLAIDGNLLEGLIPESIGNLSRSLRSLYLGGNQIYGSIPASIRHLSSLALLNISYNHVSGEIPPEIGELTDLQELHLAANKISGRIPDSLGNLQKLNKVDLSANELVGRLPATFVNFQQLQSMDLSSNRFNGSIPKEIFNLSSLSATLNLSRNQLTGPLPQEIQRLENVAAVDFSHNYLSGSIPDTIGSCKSLEELFMGNNMFSGSIPATLGDVKGLEILDLSSNQISGTIPKTLENLKALLLLNLSFNNLEGLLPKEGAFRNLSRVHVEGNSKLCLDLSCGNNQHRQRISTAISIVIAGIAAVAVCSVIAVFLCVRKRKREIMPRSDSIKLQHPTITYGQLREATGSFDAGNLIGKGSFGSVYKGELRDATEVAVKVLDSEKYGSWKSFLAECEALKNVRHRNLIKLITSCSSMDNKGLQFVALVYEYMHNGSLEEWIKGSRRRLDGGLMNILERLNVAIDVACAVDYLHHDCEIPVVHCDLKPSNVLVDKDMTAKVGDFGLAKLLAERGADKQSISSTAGLRGSVGYIPPEYGLGLKATTSGDVYSYGVVLLELFTGKSPTHEIFSRDLSLIKWVKSAFPANIEEVVDPELLLSIKDSHHGAQFESPEKQQECLIAILGVGLSCAVESPDQRITIRDSLHKLKKARDTLLKPTLDHKPYLDLEVGIVHRRMKSS
;
A
#
# COMPACT_ATOMS: atom_id res chain seq x y z
N MET A 1 21.75 -113.44 7.49
CA MET A 1 22.02 -112.01 7.78
C MET A 1 21.17 -111.15 6.82
N ALA A 2 19.84 -111.10 7.03
CA ALA A 2 18.91 -110.49 6.04
C ALA A 2 17.64 -109.86 6.65
N SER A 3 17.59 -109.59 7.97
CA SER A 3 16.41 -109.04 8.65
C SER A 3 16.63 -107.69 9.38
N LYS A 4 17.81 -107.06 9.24
CA LYS A 4 18.10 -105.72 9.81
C LYS A 4 18.01 -104.56 8.82
N LEU A 5 17.77 -104.82 7.52
CA LEU A 5 17.53 -103.76 6.53
C LEU A 5 16.05 -103.33 6.45
N LEU A 6 15.12 -104.30 6.52
CA LEU A 6 13.68 -104.02 6.30
C LEU A 6 13.08 -103.03 7.31
N PHE A 7 13.54 -103.07 8.57
CA PHE A 7 13.01 -102.21 9.63
C PHE A 7 13.48 -100.74 9.55
N ARG A 8 14.56 -100.45 8.80
CA ARG A 8 15.04 -99.07 8.60
C ARG A 8 14.40 -98.37 7.40
N CYS A 9 13.89 -99.11 6.42
CA CYS A 9 13.17 -98.53 5.28
C CYS A 9 11.74 -98.08 5.66
N VAL A 10 11.02 -98.86 6.49
CA VAL A 10 9.64 -98.53 6.88
C VAL A 10 9.57 -97.31 7.81
N ALA A 11 10.49 -97.18 8.77
CA ALA A 11 10.55 -96.01 9.67
C ALA A 11 10.85 -94.70 8.91
N SER A 12 11.65 -94.77 7.85
CA SER A 12 12.00 -93.61 7.01
C SER A 12 10.82 -93.15 6.14
N LEU A 13 9.97 -94.08 5.66
CA LEU A 13 8.82 -93.75 4.82
C LEU A 13 7.71 -93.03 5.61
N VAL A 14 7.46 -93.42 6.85
CA VAL A 14 6.43 -92.80 7.71
C VAL A 14 6.81 -91.35 8.08
N LEU A 15 8.10 -91.07 8.30
CA LEU A 15 8.59 -89.71 8.60
C LEU A 15 8.55 -88.77 7.39
N ILE A 16 8.72 -89.30 6.16
CA ILE A 16 8.62 -88.51 4.92
C ILE A 16 7.15 -88.24 4.55
N LEU A 17 6.25 -89.20 4.79
CA LEU A 17 4.81 -89.03 4.51
C LEU A 17 4.07 -88.17 5.55
N SER A 18 4.59 -88.02 6.78
CA SER A 18 3.97 -87.17 7.80
C SER A 18 4.25 -85.66 7.65
N PHE A 19 5.21 -85.25 6.82
CA PHE A 19 5.48 -83.83 6.52
C PHE A 19 4.94 -83.36 5.15
N GLN A 20 4.19 -84.19 4.42
CA GLN A 20 3.51 -83.78 3.18
C GLN A 20 2.15 -83.08 3.39
N ASN A 21 1.64 -83.00 4.63
CA ASN A 21 0.38 -82.31 4.97
C ASN A 21 0.55 -80.98 5.75
N ALA A 22 1.73 -80.37 5.66
CA ALA A 22 1.99 -78.99 6.14
C ALA A 22 2.34 -78.02 4.99
N LEU A 23 1.91 -78.34 3.77
CA LEU A 23 2.04 -77.51 2.57
C LEU A 23 0.65 -77.02 2.10
N GLN A 24 -0.12 -76.46 3.02
CA GLN A 24 -1.24 -75.58 2.68
C GLN A 24 -0.73 -74.15 2.53
N VAL A 25 -0.73 -73.67 1.28
CA VAL A 25 -0.78 -72.27 0.84
C VAL A 25 -0.40 -71.23 1.91
N LEU A 26 0.90 -71.01 2.10
CA LEU A 26 1.36 -69.62 2.16
C LEU A 26 1.50 -69.16 0.72
N ASP A 27 0.51 -68.39 0.26
CA ASP A 27 0.66 -67.58 -0.92
C ASP A 27 1.84 -66.62 -0.67
N ALA A 28 2.86 -66.67 -1.52
CA ALA A 28 4.12 -65.98 -1.30
C ALA A 28 3.95 -64.49 -1.60
N ALA A 29 3.35 -63.76 -0.65
CA ALA A 29 3.19 -62.32 -0.70
C ALA A 29 4.55 -61.67 -1.01
N VAL A 30 4.68 -61.11 -2.22
CA VAL A 30 5.90 -60.45 -2.69
C VAL A 30 6.22 -59.34 -1.69
N PRO A 31 7.34 -59.41 -0.93
CA PRO A 31 7.56 -58.50 0.21
C PRO A 31 7.55 -57.01 -0.16
N GLY A 32 7.86 -56.70 -1.42
CA GLY A 32 7.81 -55.34 -1.96
C GLY A 32 6.40 -54.81 -2.27
N LEU A 33 5.45 -55.64 -2.71
CA LEU A 33 4.09 -55.15 -3.02
C LEU A 33 3.24 -54.97 -1.76
N PHE A 34 3.48 -55.81 -0.74
CA PHE A 34 2.88 -55.64 0.58
C PHE A 34 3.33 -54.33 1.24
N THR A 35 4.62 -54.02 1.19
CA THR A 35 5.17 -52.75 1.73
C THR A 35 4.71 -51.53 0.93
N ASP A 36 4.56 -51.63 -0.40
CA ASP A 36 3.93 -50.55 -1.20
C ASP A 36 2.47 -50.31 -0.78
N LYS A 37 1.72 -51.37 -0.49
CA LYS A 37 0.32 -51.30 -0.05
C LYS A 37 0.20 -50.59 1.30
N GLU A 38 0.97 -51.00 2.30
CA GLU A 38 0.97 -50.37 3.62
C GLU A 38 1.37 -48.88 3.54
N ALA A 39 2.36 -48.54 2.70
CA ALA A 39 2.78 -47.16 2.48
C ALA A 39 1.66 -46.28 1.92
N LEU A 40 0.91 -46.78 0.93
CA LEU A 40 -0.21 -46.06 0.32
C LEU A 40 -1.45 -45.98 1.23
N LEU A 41 -1.75 -47.03 2.02
CA LEU A 41 -2.82 -46.96 3.04
C LEU A 41 -2.47 -45.99 4.16
N SER A 42 -1.20 -45.95 4.57
CA SER A 42 -0.67 -44.95 5.49
C SER A 42 -0.72 -43.53 4.92
N PHE A 43 -0.50 -43.36 3.61
CA PHE A 43 -0.73 -42.07 2.94
C PHE A 43 -2.21 -41.68 2.98
N LYS A 44 -3.11 -42.60 2.60
CA LYS A 44 -4.56 -42.37 2.65
C LYS A 44 -5.07 -42.03 4.05
N SER A 45 -4.49 -42.60 5.12
CA SER A 45 -4.91 -42.29 6.50
C SER A 45 -4.58 -40.85 6.94
N GLN A 46 -3.65 -40.18 6.26
CA GLN A 46 -3.33 -38.77 6.49
C GLN A 46 -4.20 -37.81 5.65
N VAL A 47 -5.01 -38.32 4.72
CA VAL A 47 -5.97 -37.52 3.95
C VAL A 47 -7.25 -37.34 4.76
N ILE A 48 -7.56 -36.09 5.12
CA ILE A 48 -8.69 -35.75 6.00
C ILE A 48 -9.97 -35.59 5.18
N VAL A 49 -9.87 -35.02 3.97
CA VAL A 49 -11.01 -34.84 3.05
C VAL A 49 -10.60 -35.29 1.64
N ASP A 50 -11.42 -36.17 1.05
CA ASP A 50 -11.36 -36.61 -0.35
C ASP A 50 -12.71 -36.29 -1.02
N PRO A 51 -12.91 -35.05 -1.54
CA PRO A 51 -14.20 -34.61 -2.06
C PRO A 51 -14.67 -35.40 -3.29
N SER A 52 -13.72 -35.92 -4.08
CA SER A 52 -13.99 -36.71 -5.28
C SER A 52 -14.07 -38.22 -5.00
N ASN A 53 -13.97 -38.64 -3.72
CA ASN A 53 -14.00 -40.02 -3.25
C ASN A 53 -13.06 -40.95 -4.08
N THR A 54 -11.96 -40.40 -4.56
CA THR A 54 -11.08 -41.03 -5.57
C THR A 54 -10.17 -42.08 -4.93
N LEU A 55 -9.86 -41.93 -3.64
CA LEU A 55 -9.09 -42.90 -2.86
C LEU A 55 -9.97 -44.06 -2.36
N SER A 56 -11.26 -44.12 -2.70
CA SER A 56 -12.16 -45.23 -2.30
C SER A 56 -11.70 -46.60 -2.78
N SER A 57 -11.04 -46.68 -3.94
CA SER A 57 -10.47 -47.92 -4.48
C SER A 57 -9.28 -48.46 -3.66
N TRP A 58 -8.65 -47.62 -2.82
CA TRP A 58 -7.50 -47.99 -2.00
C TRP A 58 -7.96 -48.73 -0.74
N ASN A 59 -7.91 -50.07 -0.75
CA ASN A 59 -8.44 -50.91 0.33
C ASN A 59 -7.68 -52.23 0.51
N ASP A 60 -7.87 -52.86 1.68
CA ASP A 60 -7.18 -54.10 2.04
C ASP A 60 -7.54 -55.31 1.16
N ASN A 61 -8.64 -55.26 0.41
CA ASN A 61 -9.13 -56.37 -0.39
C ASN A 61 -8.59 -56.40 -1.83
N SER A 62 -7.76 -55.44 -2.22
CA SER A 62 -7.24 -55.31 -3.60
C SER A 62 -5.74 -55.02 -3.65
N SER A 63 -5.14 -55.19 -4.84
CA SER A 63 -3.73 -54.86 -5.10
C SER A 63 -3.57 -53.36 -5.41
N PRO A 64 -2.54 -52.67 -4.89
CA PRO A 64 -2.21 -51.29 -5.25
C PRO A 64 -2.16 -51.02 -6.75
N CYS A 65 -1.74 -51.99 -7.54
CA CYS A 65 -1.62 -51.85 -8.99
C CYS A 65 -2.97 -51.79 -9.74
N ASN A 66 -4.08 -52.03 -9.03
CA ASN A 66 -5.45 -51.86 -9.53
C ASN A 66 -6.13 -50.60 -8.95
N TRP A 67 -5.42 -49.81 -8.13
CA TRP A 67 -5.99 -48.63 -7.50
C TRP A 67 -5.99 -47.44 -8.44
N THR A 68 -7.01 -46.59 -8.30
CA THR A 68 -7.14 -45.37 -9.09
C THR A 68 -5.94 -44.47 -8.82
N ARG A 69 -5.30 -43.97 -9.90
CA ARG A 69 -4.10 -43.11 -9.89
C ARG A 69 -2.78 -43.74 -9.40
N VAL A 70 -2.69 -45.07 -9.33
CA VAL A 70 -1.45 -45.78 -8.95
C VAL A 70 -0.89 -46.54 -10.16
N ASP A 71 0.32 -46.18 -10.60
CA ASP A 71 1.01 -46.86 -11.70
C ASP A 71 2.02 -47.89 -11.17
N CYS A 72 1.97 -49.11 -11.71
CA CYS A 72 2.89 -50.20 -11.35
C CYS A 72 3.82 -50.65 -12.50
N SER A 73 5.01 -51.13 -12.14
CA SER A 73 5.90 -51.81 -13.08
C SER A 73 5.31 -53.16 -13.48
N GLN A 74 5.03 -53.33 -14.77
CA GLN A 74 4.58 -54.61 -15.37
C GLN A 74 5.49 -55.81 -15.01
N VAL A 75 6.81 -55.57 -14.92
CA VAL A 75 7.81 -56.61 -14.64
C VAL A 75 7.96 -56.92 -13.15
N HIS A 76 7.97 -55.89 -12.30
CA HIS A 76 8.31 -56.06 -10.88
C HIS A 76 7.09 -56.09 -9.96
N GLN A 77 5.91 -55.70 -10.45
CA GLN A 77 4.68 -55.52 -9.67
C GLN A 77 4.93 -54.65 -8.41
N ARG A 78 5.55 -53.49 -8.66
CA ARG A 78 5.90 -52.46 -7.67
C ARG A 78 5.41 -51.11 -8.16
N VAL A 79 5.01 -50.22 -7.25
CA VAL A 79 4.55 -48.87 -7.56
C VAL A 79 5.70 -48.05 -8.15
N ILE A 80 5.47 -47.44 -9.32
CA ILE A 80 6.42 -46.59 -10.04
C ILE A 80 5.91 -45.16 -10.27
N GLY A 81 4.60 -44.93 -10.14
CA GLY A 81 4.01 -43.60 -10.27
C GLY A 81 2.80 -43.43 -9.36
N LEU A 82 2.62 -42.22 -8.83
CA LEU A 82 1.45 -41.82 -8.06
C LEU A 82 1.01 -40.42 -8.50
N ASP A 83 -0.25 -40.28 -8.93
CA ASP A 83 -0.81 -39.01 -9.42
C ASP A 83 -2.13 -38.61 -8.74
N LEU A 84 -2.02 -37.89 -7.63
CA LEU A 84 -3.17 -37.37 -6.88
C LEU A 84 -3.50 -35.92 -7.25
N SER A 85 -3.10 -35.44 -8.42
CA SER A 85 -3.23 -34.03 -8.78
C SER A 85 -4.67 -33.57 -9.05
N GLY A 86 -4.99 -32.34 -8.65
CA GLY A 86 -6.27 -31.67 -8.92
C GLY A 86 -7.47 -32.21 -8.15
N LEU A 87 -7.26 -33.03 -7.11
CA LEU A 87 -8.31 -33.74 -6.38
C LEU A 87 -8.90 -32.97 -5.18
N ARG A 88 -8.33 -31.80 -4.84
CA ARG A 88 -8.68 -30.99 -3.65
C ARG A 88 -8.56 -31.75 -2.33
N LEU A 89 -7.60 -32.67 -2.24
CA LEU A 89 -7.31 -33.43 -1.03
C LEU A 89 -6.76 -32.51 0.07
N THR A 90 -7.21 -32.71 1.31
CA THR A 90 -6.66 -32.04 2.50
C THR A 90 -5.96 -33.04 3.41
N GLY A 91 -5.05 -32.56 4.26
CA GLY A 91 -4.30 -33.39 5.21
C GLY A 91 -2.81 -33.13 5.11
N SER A 92 -1.99 -34.15 5.41
CA SER A 92 -0.52 -34.07 5.36
C SER A 92 0.10 -35.23 4.58
N ILE A 93 1.34 -35.05 4.13
CA ILE A 93 2.08 -36.06 3.36
C ILE A 93 2.65 -37.09 4.33
N SER A 94 2.19 -38.35 4.27
CA SER A 94 2.70 -39.41 5.17
C SER A 94 4.19 -39.69 4.94
N PRO A 95 5.02 -39.71 6.01
CA PRO A 95 6.42 -40.16 5.95
C PRO A 95 6.61 -41.53 5.31
N HIS A 96 5.60 -42.40 5.37
CA HIS A 96 5.65 -43.74 4.79
C HIS A 96 5.73 -43.74 3.25
N ILE A 97 5.53 -42.60 2.59
CA ILE A 97 5.77 -42.45 1.15
C ILE A 97 7.19 -42.88 0.75
N GLY A 98 8.18 -42.72 1.64
CA GLY A 98 9.56 -43.15 1.42
C GLY A 98 9.76 -44.67 1.25
N ASN A 99 8.78 -45.48 1.68
CA ASN A 99 8.85 -46.94 1.52
C ASN A 99 8.61 -47.39 0.07
N LEU A 100 8.05 -46.52 -0.79
CA LEU A 100 7.80 -46.75 -2.22
C LEU A 100 9.11 -46.75 -3.04
N SER A 101 10.03 -47.65 -2.71
CA SER A 101 11.41 -47.75 -3.23
C SER A 101 11.54 -47.92 -4.75
N PHE A 102 10.44 -48.09 -5.48
CA PHE A 102 10.39 -48.16 -6.95
C PHE A 102 9.81 -46.91 -7.62
N LEU A 103 9.31 -45.93 -6.85
CA LEU A 103 8.66 -44.72 -7.33
C LEU A 103 9.59 -43.87 -8.21
N ARG A 104 9.03 -43.37 -9.31
CA ARG A 104 9.71 -42.55 -10.34
C ARG A 104 9.01 -41.21 -10.53
N SER A 105 7.70 -41.16 -10.36
CA SER A 105 6.90 -39.93 -10.42
C SER A 105 5.97 -39.82 -9.21
N LEU A 106 5.96 -38.64 -8.59
CA LEU A 106 5.03 -38.27 -7.53
C LEU A 106 4.41 -36.91 -7.87
N HIS A 107 3.11 -36.92 -8.14
CA HIS A 107 2.32 -35.73 -8.50
C HIS A 107 1.25 -35.51 -7.45
N LEU A 108 1.36 -34.41 -6.70
CA LEU A 108 0.44 -34.00 -5.63
C LEU A 108 -0.13 -32.59 -5.87
N GLN A 109 0.12 -31.99 -7.05
CA GLN A 109 -0.19 -30.59 -7.30
C GLN A 109 -1.69 -30.27 -7.37
N GLU A 110 -2.04 -28.99 -7.14
CA GLU A 110 -3.44 -28.50 -7.15
C GLU A 110 -4.33 -29.21 -6.10
N ASN A 111 -3.85 -29.24 -4.85
CA ASN A 111 -4.54 -29.80 -3.70
C ASN A 111 -4.49 -28.81 -2.51
N GLN A 112 -4.79 -29.29 -1.30
CA GLN A 112 -4.78 -28.53 -0.05
C GLN A 112 -3.98 -29.28 1.02
N PHE A 113 -2.85 -29.91 0.61
CA PHE A 113 -1.93 -30.55 1.52
C PHE A 113 -1.19 -29.52 2.37
N THR A 114 -1.05 -29.84 3.67
CA THR A 114 -0.48 -28.99 4.72
C THR A 114 0.68 -29.70 5.44
N GLY A 115 1.39 -28.96 6.28
CA GLY A 115 2.55 -29.47 7.02
C GLY A 115 3.81 -29.53 6.16
N VAL A 116 4.82 -30.29 6.61
CA VAL A 116 6.15 -30.28 5.98
C VAL A 116 6.33 -31.40 4.95
N ILE A 117 7.28 -31.19 4.03
CA ILE A 117 7.79 -32.25 3.16
C ILE A 117 8.57 -33.26 4.02
N PRO A 118 8.21 -34.56 4.08
CA PRO A 118 8.88 -35.51 4.97
C PRO A 118 10.27 -35.91 4.45
N ASP A 119 11.26 -35.95 5.36
CA ASP A 119 12.65 -36.36 5.10
C ASP A 119 12.80 -37.73 4.43
N GLN A 120 11.82 -38.61 4.63
CA GLN A 120 11.75 -39.95 4.07
C GLN A 120 11.63 -39.96 2.54
N ILE A 121 11.29 -38.83 1.90
CA ILE A 121 11.38 -38.69 0.43
C ILE A 121 12.79 -38.99 -0.08
N GLY A 122 13.83 -38.70 0.71
CA GLY A 122 15.21 -39.05 0.36
C GLY A 122 15.50 -40.55 0.16
N ALA A 123 14.62 -41.44 0.63
CA ALA A 123 14.71 -42.88 0.36
C ALA A 123 14.33 -43.24 -1.09
N LEU A 124 13.64 -42.35 -1.81
CA LEU A 124 13.13 -42.56 -3.16
C LEU A 124 14.23 -42.37 -4.23
N SER A 125 15.28 -43.18 -4.14
CA SER A 125 16.48 -43.13 -5.01
C SER A 125 16.21 -43.23 -6.52
N ARG A 126 15.01 -43.69 -6.93
CA ARG A 126 14.58 -43.82 -8.34
C ARG A 126 13.67 -42.68 -8.82
N LEU A 127 13.35 -41.72 -7.94
CA LEU A 127 12.47 -40.60 -8.24
C LEU A 127 13.09 -39.70 -9.32
N LYS A 128 12.29 -39.37 -10.33
CA LYS A 128 12.63 -38.50 -11.47
C LYS A 128 11.78 -37.23 -11.46
N VAL A 129 10.52 -37.33 -11.05
CA VAL A 129 9.59 -36.20 -11.00
C VAL A 129 9.00 -36.11 -9.62
N LEU A 130 9.17 -34.96 -8.98
CA LEU A 130 8.46 -34.57 -7.78
C LEU A 130 7.74 -33.24 -8.04
N ASN A 131 6.40 -33.28 -8.07
CA ASN A 131 5.57 -32.09 -8.17
C ASN A 131 4.60 -32.03 -6.98
N MET A 132 4.74 -31.00 -6.16
CA MET A 132 3.87 -30.69 -5.03
C MET A 132 3.28 -29.26 -5.11
N SER A 133 3.36 -28.63 -6.28
CA SER A 133 2.97 -27.23 -6.46
C SER A 133 1.48 -26.95 -6.18
N PHE A 134 1.11 -25.70 -5.91
CA PHE A 134 -0.28 -25.30 -5.61
C PHE A 134 -0.90 -26.11 -4.45
N ASN A 135 -0.31 -25.96 -3.26
CA ASN A 135 -0.72 -26.55 -1.99
C ASN A 135 -0.46 -25.55 -0.84
N THR A 136 -0.57 -25.97 0.42
CA THR A 136 -0.28 -25.19 1.63
C THR A 136 0.83 -25.84 2.47
N ILE A 137 1.81 -26.46 1.80
CA ILE A 137 2.96 -27.14 2.41
C ILE A 137 3.93 -26.10 2.95
N ASN A 138 4.40 -26.27 4.18
CA ASN A 138 5.26 -25.33 4.89
C ASN A 138 6.57 -25.98 5.38
N GLY A 139 7.37 -25.23 6.15
CA GLY A 139 8.69 -25.67 6.62
C GLY A 139 9.75 -25.68 5.51
N PRO A 140 11.00 -26.09 5.82
CA PRO A 140 12.10 -26.03 4.87
C PRO A 140 12.06 -27.13 3.80
N ILE A 141 12.81 -26.93 2.71
CA ILE A 141 13.15 -28.01 1.78
C ILE A 141 14.05 -29.00 2.54
N PRO A 142 13.65 -30.28 2.70
CA PRO A 142 14.41 -31.24 3.49
C PRO A 142 15.71 -31.63 2.77
N LEU A 143 16.86 -31.55 3.46
CA LEU A 143 18.17 -31.88 2.90
C LEU A 143 18.23 -33.28 2.29
N ASN A 144 17.48 -34.22 2.86
CA ASN A 144 17.40 -35.59 2.39
C ASN A 144 16.91 -35.74 0.95
N ILE A 145 16.21 -34.75 0.37
CA ILE A 145 15.80 -34.76 -1.05
C ILE A 145 16.98 -34.89 -2.00
N THR A 146 18.18 -34.49 -1.58
CA THR A 146 19.41 -34.54 -2.37
C THR A 146 19.93 -35.97 -2.59
N ASN A 147 19.40 -36.95 -1.85
CA ASN A 147 19.65 -38.38 -2.08
C ASN A 147 18.89 -38.94 -3.29
N CYS A 148 17.89 -38.21 -3.82
CA CYS A 148 17.17 -38.57 -5.04
C CYS A 148 18.01 -38.23 -6.29
N LEU A 149 19.19 -38.82 -6.44
CA LEU A 149 20.18 -38.46 -7.47
C LEU A 149 19.68 -38.52 -8.94
N ASN A 150 18.58 -39.24 -9.19
CA ASN A 150 17.92 -39.35 -10.50
C ASN A 150 16.84 -38.27 -10.75
N LEU A 151 16.64 -37.33 -9.83
CA LEU A 151 15.59 -36.31 -9.93
C LEU A 151 15.86 -35.35 -11.10
N GLN A 152 14.90 -35.23 -12.00
CA GLN A 152 14.92 -34.38 -13.20
C GLN A 152 14.02 -33.16 -13.04
N ILE A 153 12.90 -33.30 -12.33
CA ILE A 153 11.94 -32.22 -12.07
C ILE A 153 11.66 -32.13 -10.58
N LEU A 154 11.93 -30.95 -10.01
CA LEU A 154 11.49 -30.54 -8.67
C LEU A 154 10.62 -29.29 -8.81
N ASP A 155 9.31 -29.46 -8.67
CA ASP A 155 8.33 -28.38 -8.74
C ASP A 155 7.58 -28.28 -7.40
N LEU A 156 7.89 -27.22 -6.64
CA LEU A 156 7.33 -26.93 -5.33
C LEU A 156 6.60 -25.59 -5.30
N MET A 157 6.25 -25.03 -6.46
CA MET A 157 5.71 -23.66 -6.54
C MET A 157 4.38 -23.46 -5.80
N GLN A 158 4.06 -22.21 -5.44
CA GLN A 158 2.76 -21.81 -4.87
C GLN A 158 2.42 -22.65 -3.62
N ASN A 159 3.23 -22.44 -2.58
CA ASN A 159 3.20 -23.12 -1.28
C ASN A 159 3.69 -22.17 -0.18
N GLU A 160 3.87 -22.68 1.04
CA GLU A 160 4.38 -21.96 2.20
C GLU A 160 5.82 -22.38 2.62
N ILE A 161 6.62 -22.94 1.69
CA ILE A 161 7.92 -23.56 2.01
C ILE A 161 8.96 -22.51 2.39
N SER A 162 9.50 -22.59 3.61
CA SER A 162 10.39 -21.60 4.23
C SER A 162 11.87 -22.01 4.25
N GLY A 163 12.72 -21.26 4.96
CA GLY A 163 14.17 -21.55 5.05
C GLY A 163 14.99 -20.97 3.90
N ALA A 164 16.29 -21.26 3.89
CA ALA A 164 17.16 -20.95 2.75
C ALA A 164 17.10 -22.05 1.68
N ILE A 165 17.47 -21.73 0.43
CA ILE A 165 17.65 -22.75 -0.61
C ILE A 165 18.91 -23.57 -0.25
N PRO A 166 18.82 -24.90 -0.05
CA PRO A 166 19.98 -25.69 0.36
C PRO A 166 21.07 -25.76 -0.72
N GLU A 167 22.33 -25.61 -0.31
CA GLU A 167 23.50 -25.73 -1.20
C GLU A 167 23.63 -27.14 -1.78
N GLU A 168 23.21 -28.13 -1.00
CA GLU A 168 23.24 -29.56 -1.32
C GLU A 168 22.29 -29.93 -2.46
N LEU A 169 21.33 -29.07 -2.85
CA LEU A 169 20.55 -29.26 -4.09
C LEU A 169 21.48 -29.33 -5.31
N SER A 170 22.67 -28.73 -5.25
CA SER A 170 23.70 -28.85 -6.28
C SER A 170 24.20 -30.28 -6.51
N ASN A 171 23.91 -31.24 -5.62
CA ASN A 171 24.21 -32.66 -5.81
C ASN A 171 23.29 -33.36 -6.83
N LEU A 172 22.12 -32.78 -7.12
CA LEU A 172 21.13 -33.33 -8.06
C LEU A 172 21.56 -33.09 -9.53
N LYS A 173 22.63 -33.77 -9.97
CA LYS A 173 23.25 -33.57 -11.29
C LYS A 173 22.35 -33.91 -12.49
N SER A 174 21.22 -34.58 -12.28
CA SER A 174 20.22 -34.86 -13.31
C SER A 174 19.06 -33.85 -13.37
N LEU A 175 19.06 -32.82 -12.52
CA LEU A 175 17.95 -31.88 -12.39
C LEU A 175 17.88 -30.90 -13.58
N GLU A 176 16.81 -31.00 -14.36
CA GLU A 176 16.54 -30.18 -15.54
C GLU A 176 15.60 -29.00 -15.22
N ILE A 177 14.69 -29.18 -14.27
CA ILE A 177 13.69 -28.19 -13.87
C ILE A 177 13.70 -28.04 -12.36
N LEU A 178 14.08 -26.85 -11.88
CA LEU A 178 13.94 -26.43 -10.49
C LEU A 178 12.97 -25.24 -10.44
N LYS A 179 11.79 -25.46 -9.85
CA LYS A 179 10.81 -24.40 -9.64
C LYS A 179 10.39 -24.32 -8.18
N LEU A 180 10.64 -23.15 -7.60
CA LEU A 180 10.40 -22.85 -6.20
C LEU A 180 9.60 -21.55 -6.03
N GLY A 181 9.02 -21.00 -7.11
CA GLY A 181 8.34 -19.72 -7.08
C GLY A 181 7.05 -19.68 -6.25
N GLY A 182 6.70 -18.54 -5.65
CA GLY A 182 5.51 -18.36 -4.81
C GLY A 182 5.63 -19.13 -3.49
N ASN A 183 6.68 -18.86 -2.71
CA ASN A 183 7.02 -19.61 -1.49
C ASN A 183 7.57 -18.73 -0.35
N LYS A 184 7.96 -19.36 0.76
CA LYS A 184 8.54 -18.75 1.96
C LYS A 184 10.11 -18.81 2.06
N LEU A 185 10.82 -19.17 0.99
CA LEU A 185 12.31 -19.27 0.85
C LEU A 185 13.10 -17.94 0.92
N TRP A 186 13.99 -17.76 1.88
CA TRP A 186 14.80 -16.54 2.09
C TRP A 186 16.31 -16.76 1.88
N GLY A 187 17.12 -15.73 2.11
CA GLY A 187 18.58 -15.81 2.01
C GLY A 187 19.09 -15.54 0.59
N MET A 188 20.38 -15.82 0.34
CA MET A 188 21.00 -15.63 -0.97
C MET A 188 20.69 -16.81 -1.90
N ILE A 189 20.73 -16.58 -3.21
CA ILE A 189 20.76 -17.67 -4.20
C ILE A 189 22.13 -18.36 -4.09
N PRO A 190 22.21 -19.68 -3.77
CA PRO A 190 23.50 -20.36 -3.64
C PRO A 190 24.28 -20.39 -4.97
N PRO A 191 25.54 -19.91 -5.02
CA PRO A 191 26.36 -19.96 -6.23
C PRO A 191 26.56 -21.39 -6.76
N VAL A 192 26.53 -22.39 -5.87
CA VAL A 192 26.69 -23.81 -6.19
C VAL A 192 25.55 -24.39 -7.03
N ILE A 193 24.39 -23.73 -7.16
CA ILE A 193 23.33 -24.14 -8.11
C ILE A 193 23.88 -24.17 -9.54
N ALA A 194 24.87 -23.33 -9.86
CA ALA A 194 25.56 -23.35 -11.14
C ALA A 194 26.32 -24.67 -11.44
N ASN A 195 26.48 -25.56 -10.46
CA ASN A 195 27.08 -26.88 -10.64
C ASN A 195 26.08 -27.93 -11.15
N ILE A 196 24.82 -27.54 -11.41
CA ILE A 196 23.77 -28.37 -12.03
C ILE A 196 23.73 -28.05 -13.54
N SER A 197 24.72 -28.50 -14.30
CA SER A 197 24.86 -28.15 -15.72
C SER A 197 23.73 -28.66 -16.63
N SER A 198 22.89 -29.56 -16.13
CA SER A 198 21.67 -30.07 -16.77
C SER A 198 20.48 -29.11 -16.69
N LEU A 199 20.55 -28.04 -15.88
CA LEU A 199 19.41 -27.19 -15.59
C LEU A 199 18.95 -26.37 -16.81
N LEU A 200 17.69 -26.58 -17.21
CA LEU A 200 17.01 -25.89 -18.31
C LEU A 200 16.07 -24.78 -17.82
N THR A 201 15.51 -24.95 -16.62
CA THR A 201 14.60 -24.00 -15.97
C THR A 201 15.01 -23.76 -14.52
N LEU A 202 15.24 -22.50 -14.16
CA LEU A 202 15.36 -22.01 -12.78
C LEU A 202 14.29 -20.94 -12.55
N ASP A 203 13.27 -21.28 -11.76
CA ASP A 203 12.18 -20.37 -11.42
C ASP A 203 12.14 -20.18 -9.90
N LEU A 204 12.46 -18.95 -9.47
CA LEU A 204 12.47 -18.51 -8.08
C LEU A 204 11.49 -17.34 -7.84
N VAL A 205 10.54 -17.11 -8.76
CA VAL A 205 9.64 -15.94 -8.77
C VAL A 205 8.83 -15.81 -7.47
N THR A 206 8.53 -14.60 -6.99
CA THR A 206 7.68 -14.40 -5.80
C THR A 206 8.23 -15.13 -4.57
N ASN A 207 9.42 -14.73 -4.15
CA ASN A 207 10.07 -15.16 -2.92
C ASN A 207 10.67 -13.93 -2.21
N ASN A 208 11.45 -14.12 -1.14
CA ASN A 208 12.15 -13.04 -0.44
C ASN A 208 13.64 -13.39 -0.37
N LEU A 209 14.18 -13.82 -1.51
CA LEU A 209 15.61 -14.02 -1.71
C LEU A 209 16.28 -12.64 -1.78
N GLY A 210 17.44 -12.53 -1.13
CA GLY A 210 18.20 -11.29 -0.99
C GLY A 210 19.65 -11.41 -1.45
N GLY A 211 20.42 -10.34 -1.24
CA GLY A 211 21.80 -10.26 -1.68
C GLY A 211 21.94 -10.12 -3.20
N MET A 212 23.12 -10.42 -3.73
CA MET A 212 23.45 -10.27 -5.15
C MET A 212 23.13 -11.55 -5.93
N ILE A 213 22.81 -11.40 -7.23
CA ILE A 213 22.69 -12.53 -8.15
C ILE A 213 24.10 -13.13 -8.38
N PRO A 214 24.34 -14.43 -8.15
CA PRO A 214 25.67 -15.02 -8.32
C PRO A 214 26.11 -15.02 -9.80
N ALA A 215 27.33 -14.52 -10.05
CA ALA A 215 27.93 -14.56 -11.39
C ALA A 215 28.14 -15.99 -11.90
N ASP A 216 28.31 -16.96 -10.99
CA ASP A 216 28.40 -18.39 -11.26
C ASP A 216 27.24 -18.94 -12.09
N LEU A 217 26.02 -18.39 -11.95
CA LEU A 217 24.86 -18.83 -12.74
C LEU A 217 25.09 -18.71 -14.26
N GLY A 218 26.02 -17.86 -14.68
CA GLY A 218 26.51 -17.78 -16.06
C GLY A 218 27.15 -19.07 -16.62
N ARG A 219 27.52 -20.04 -15.76
CA ARG A 219 28.00 -21.38 -16.18
C ARG A 219 26.88 -22.31 -16.65
N LEU A 220 25.61 -21.95 -16.45
CA LEU A 220 24.46 -22.77 -16.86
C LEU A 220 24.17 -22.59 -18.36
N GLU A 221 25.10 -23.02 -19.21
CA GLU A 221 25.06 -22.83 -20.67
C GLU A 221 23.84 -23.46 -21.37
N SER A 222 23.11 -24.37 -20.71
CA SER A 222 21.88 -24.98 -21.21
C SER A 222 20.58 -24.30 -20.72
N LEU A 223 20.67 -23.29 -19.86
CA LEU A 223 19.52 -22.65 -19.21
C LEU A 223 18.67 -21.86 -20.21
N LYS A 224 17.39 -22.23 -20.32
CA LYS A 224 16.42 -21.61 -21.25
C LYS A 224 15.49 -20.62 -20.56
N HIS A 225 15.17 -20.87 -19.29
CA HIS A 225 14.25 -20.06 -18.51
C HIS A 225 14.87 -19.69 -17.16
N LEU A 226 14.98 -18.38 -16.91
CA LEU A 226 15.42 -17.82 -15.65
C LEU A 226 14.42 -16.75 -15.20
N ASP A 227 13.68 -17.02 -14.13
CA ASP A 227 12.83 -16.04 -13.45
C ASP A 227 13.29 -15.85 -11.99
N LEU A 228 13.72 -14.63 -11.69
CA LEU A 228 14.13 -14.16 -10.36
C LEU A 228 13.24 -13.00 -9.88
N SER A 229 12.08 -12.80 -10.50
CA SER A 229 11.23 -11.63 -10.26
C SER A 229 10.51 -11.70 -8.91
N ILE A 230 10.04 -10.55 -8.40
CA ILE A 230 9.31 -10.42 -7.14
C ILE A 230 10.11 -11.06 -6.00
N ASN A 231 11.28 -10.47 -5.77
CA ASN A 231 12.24 -10.86 -4.74
C ASN A 231 12.87 -9.59 -4.16
N ASN A 232 13.94 -9.75 -3.38
CA ASN A 232 14.67 -8.67 -2.76
C ASN A 232 16.15 -8.66 -3.20
N LEU A 233 16.40 -8.98 -4.47
CA LEU A 233 17.75 -9.04 -5.02
C LEU A 233 18.32 -7.62 -5.21
N THR A 234 19.61 -7.47 -4.92
CA THR A 234 20.34 -6.20 -4.89
C THR A 234 21.59 -6.26 -5.79
N GLY A 235 22.22 -5.11 -6.02
CA GLY A 235 23.42 -5.03 -6.86
C GLY A 235 23.09 -5.07 -8.36
N ASP A 236 24.08 -5.44 -9.17
CA ASP A 236 23.98 -5.46 -10.63
C ASP A 236 23.66 -6.88 -11.13
N VAL A 237 23.05 -6.99 -12.31
CA VAL A 237 22.91 -8.27 -13.01
C VAL A 237 24.27 -8.68 -13.61
N PRO A 238 24.86 -9.83 -13.24
CA PRO A 238 26.19 -10.21 -13.70
C PRO A 238 26.28 -10.32 -15.23
N LEU A 239 27.38 -9.80 -15.81
CA LEU A 239 27.62 -9.85 -17.25
C LEU A 239 27.66 -11.28 -17.83
N SER A 240 27.98 -12.27 -16.99
CA SER A 240 27.96 -13.69 -17.36
C SER A 240 26.56 -14.21 -17.70
N LEU A 241 25.50 -13.69 -17.07
CA LEU A 241 24.11 -14.05 -17.41
C LEU A 241 23.71 -13.57 -18.81
N TYR A 242 24.20 -12.40 -19.23
CA TYR A 242 23.96 -11.89 -20.57
C TYR A 242 24.70 -12.67 -21.67
N ASN A 243 25.55 -13.65 -21.33
CA ASN A 243 26.24 -14.50 -22.29
C ASN A 243 25.61 -15.91 -22.43
N ILE A 244 24.55 -16.24 -21.67
CA ILE A 244 23.87 -17.54 -21.77
C ILE A 244 22.98 -17.57 -23.03
N SER A 245 23.59 -17.84 -24.19
CA SER A 245 22.94 -17.76 -25.50
C SER A 245 21.72 -18.68 -25.70
N SER A 246 21.55 -19.68 -24.83
CA SER A 246 20.39 -20.59 -24.79
C SER A 246 19.14 -19.97 -24.13
N LEU A 247 19.24 -18.81 -23.46
CA LEU A 247 18.10 -18.16 -22.81
C LEU A 247 17.01 -17.76 -23.79
N VAL A 248 15.79 -18.18 -23.45
CA VAL A 248 14.53 -17.89 -24.14
C VAL A 248 13.67 -16.94 -23.32
N PHE A 249 13.79 -17.02 -21.99
CA PHE A 249 13.07 -16.18 -21.03
C PHE A 249 14.03 -15.71 -19.94
N LEU A 250 14.13 -14.39 -19.75
CA LEU A 250 14.92 -13.77 -18.71
C LEU A 250 14.08 -12.71 -17.99
N ALA A 251 13.82 -12.93 -16.70
CA ALA A 251 13.05 -12.02 -15.86
C ALA A 251 13.70 -11.80 -14.48
N VAL A 252 13.77 -10.54 -14.07
CA VAL A 252 14.35 -10.08 -12.79
C VAL A 252 13.52 -8.94 -12.17
N ALA A 253 12.26 -8.82 -12.58
CA ALA A 253 11.41 -7.67 -12.28
C ALA A 253 11.02 -7.58 -10.79
N SER A 254 10.66 -6.40 -10.29
CA SER A 254 10.27 -6.19 -8.88
C SER A 254 11.34 -6.66 -7.89
N ASN A 255 12.52 -6.04 -7.98
CA ASN A 255 13.67 -6.25 -7.11
C ASN A 255 14.32 -4.87 -6.79
N GLN A 256 15.49 -4.86 -6.15
CA GLN A 256 16.30 -3.67 -5.87
C GLN A 256 17.56 -3.59 -6.77
N LEU A 257 17.53 -4.24 -7.94
CA LEU A 257 18.66 -4.33 -8.87
C LEU A 257 18.95 -2.99 -9.54
N ARG A 258 20.23 -2.75 -9.85
CA ARG A 258 20.74 -1.50 -10.43
C ARG A 258 21.73 -1.78 -11.56
N GLY A 259 22.42 -0.72 -12.00
CA GLY A 259 23.42 -0.78 -13.06
C GLY A 259 22.83 -0.59 -14.45
N GLN A 260 23.66 -0.81 -15.47
CA GLN A 260 23.29 -0.66 -16.88
C GLN A 260 23.11 -2.03 -17.53
N ILE A 261 22.12 -2.15 -18.42
CA ILE A 261 21.97 -3.33 -19.27
C ILE A 261 22.91 -3.16 -20.48
N PRO A 262 23.71 -4.17 -20.86
CA PRO A 262 24.59 -4.08 -22.03
C PRO A 262 23.81 -3.73 -23.30
N ILE A 263 24.34 -2.78 -24.07
CA ILE A 263 23.65 -2.25 -25.26
C ILE A 263 23.49 -3.32 -26.36
N ASP A 264 24.35 -4.34 -26.33
CA ASP A 264 24.45 -5.51 -27.22
C ASP A 264 23.77 -6.77 -26.64
N VAL A 265 23.00 -6.66 -25.55
CA VAL A 265 22.34 -7.80 -24.87
C VAL A 265 21.49 -8.68 -25.81
N GLY A 266 20.83 -8.09 -26.82
CA GLY A 266 20.05 -8.84 -27.79
C GLY A 266 20.91 -9.63 -28.78
N ASP A 267 22.12 -9.14 -29.09
CA ASP A 267 23.07 -9.87 -29.96
C ASP A 267 23.74 -11.02 -29.17
N ARG A 268 23.90 -10.87 -27.85
CA ARG A 268 24.42 -11.93 -26.95
C ARG A 268 23.38 -13.00 -26.59
N LEU A 269 22.10 -12.63 -26.52
CA LEU A 269 20.97 -13.51 -26.16
C LEU A 269 19.99 -13.68 -27.34
N PRO A 270 20.41 -14.30 -28.46
CA PRO A 270 19.68 -14.29 -29.73
C PRO A 270 18.35 -15.08 -29.71
N ASN A 271 18.14 -15.93 -28.70
CA ASN A 271 16.97 -16.80 -28.58
C ASN A 271 15.84 -16.22 -27.71
N LEU A 272 15.99 -15.00 -27.17
CA LEU A 272 15.01 -14.38 -26.28
C LEU A 272 13.63 -14.18 -26.93
N LEU A 273 12.61 -14.67 -26.24
CA LEU A 273 11.19 -14.39 -26.49
C LEU A 273 10.62 -13.40 -25.46
N SER A 274 11.16 -13.36 -24.24
CA SER A 274 10.69 -12.44 -23.19
C SER A 274 11.85 -11.89 -22.35
N PHE A 275 11.85 -10.58 -22.18
CA PHE A 275 12.81 -9.82 -21.39
C PHE A 275 12.05 -8.92 -20.40
N ASN A 276 12.14 -9.21 -19.10
CA ASN A 276 11.34 -8.53 -18.06
C ASN A 276 12.18 -7.99 -16.88
N PHE A 277 12.43 -6.69 -16.90
CA PHE A 277 13.29 -5.94 -15.99
C PHE A 277 12.52 -4.83 -15.25
N CYS A 278 11.18 -4.86 -15.27
CA CYS A 278 10.34 -3.84 -14.62
C CYS A 278 10.61 -3.69 -13.11
N ILE A 279 10.27 -2.53 -12.53
CA ILE A 279 10.24 -2.26 -11.08
C ILE A 279 11.61 -2.58 -10.45
N ASN A 280 12.60 -1.77 -10.78
CA ASN A 280 13.99 -1.88 -10.33
C ASN A 280 14.65 -0.48 -10.34
N LYS A 281 15.98 -0.41 -10.24
CA LYS A 281 16.79 0.82 -10.27
C LYS A 281 17.80 0.81 -11.42
N PHE A 282 17.50 0.11 -12.53
CA PHE A 282 18.36 0.09 -13.71
C PHE A 282 18.45 1.48 -14.35
N ASN A 283 19.64 1.84 -14.83
CA ASN A 283 19.92 3.13 -15.46
C ASN A 283 20.64 2.95 -16.82
N GLY A 284 21.09 4.07 -17.41
CA GLY A 284 21.61 4.09 -18.79
C GLY A 284 20.50 4.17 -19.82
N SER A 285 20.78 3.79 -21.06
CA SER A 285 19.82 3.84 -22.18
C SER A 285 19.17 2.48 -22.45
N ILE A 286 18.02 2.49 -23.12
CA ILE A 286 17.40 1.27 -23.65
C ILE A 286 18.40 0.56 -24.61
N PRO A 287 18.66 -0.75 -24.46
CA PRO A 287 19.50 -1.50 -25.39
C PRO A 287 18.91 -1.55 -26.80
N TRP A 288 19.67 -1.07 -27.80
CA TRP A 288 19.19 -1.08 -29.19
C TRP A 288 19.11 -2.50 -29.75
N SER A 289 20.03 -3.40 -29.38
CA SER A 289 20.09 -4.78 -29.87
C SER A 289 18.85 -5.62 -29.55
N LEU A 290 18.11 -5.33 -28.47
CA LEU A 290 16.81 -5.97 -28.17
C LEU A 290 15.81 -5.80 -29.33
N HIS A 291 15.97 -4.77 -30.14
CA HIS A 291 15.09 -4.44 -31.26
C HIS A 291 15.50 -5.11 -32.59
N ASN A 292 16.60 -5.87 -32.58
CA ASN A 292 16.98 -6.79 -33.68
C ASN A 292 16.35 -8.18 -33.53
N LEU A 293 15.86 -8.54 -32.35
CA LEU A 293 15.37 -9.88 -32.03
C LEU A 293 14.02 -10.17 -32.71
N THR A 294 14.05 -10.65 -33.96
CA THR A 294 12.83 -10.91 -34.77
C THR A 294 11.81 -11.84 -34.13
N ASN A 295 12.25 -12.70 -33.20
CA ASN A 295 11.39 -13.63 -32.47
C ASN A 295 10.82 -13.08 -31.16
N ILE A 296 11.31 -11.94 -30.64
CA ILE A 296 10.92 -11.44 -29.31
C ILE A 296 9.43 -11.10 -29.26
N GLN A 297 8.79 -11.49 -28.16
CA GLN A 297 7.35 -11.36 -27.94
C GLN A 297 7.04 -10.35 -26.83
N SER A 298 7.95 -10.13 -25.89
CA SER A 298 7.75 -9.27 -24.73
C SER A 298 9.03 -8.53 -24.35
N ILE A 299 8.97 -7.19 -24.33
CA ILE A 299 10.01 -6.29 -23.82
C ILE A 299 9.39 -5.43 -22.71
N ARG A 300 9.88 -5.57 -21.48
CA ARG A 300 9.30 -4.96 -20.28
C ARG A 300 10.40 -4.38 -19.40
N MET A 301 10.45 -3.05 -19.28
CA MET A 301 11.51 -2.28 -18.59
C MET A 301 10.94 -1.12 -17.75
N ALA A 302 9.65 -1.14 -17.47
CA ALA A 302 8.93 -0.05 -16.80
C ALA A 302 9.33 0.15 -15.32
N HIS A 303 9.08 1.33 -14.74
CA HIS A 303 9.44 1.67 -13.36
C HIS A 303 10.94 1.43 -13.07
N ASN A 304 11.79 2.21 -13.74
CA ASN A 304 13.24 2.19 -13.61
C ASN A 304 13.80 3.63 -13.75
N LEU A 305 15.12 3.75 -13.93
CA LEU A 305 15.84 5.01 -14.13
C LEU A 305 16.46 5.07 -15.54
N PHE A 306 15.87 4.39 -16.54
CA PHE A 306 16.35 4.46 -17.93
C PHE A 306 16.18 5.87 -18.49
N SER A 307 17.14 6.29 -19.31
CA SER A 307 17.25 7.64 -19.86
C SER A 307 17.74 7.61 -21.31
N GLY A 308 17.97 8.79 -21.91
CA GLY A 308 18.24 8.89 -23.35
C GLY A 308 16.94 8.77 -24.15
N SER A 309 17.03 8.31 -25.41
CA SER A 309 15.89 8.17 -26.31
C SER A 309 15.56 6.70 -26.63
N VAL A 310 14.37 6.47 -27.17
CA VAL A 310 14.01 5.16 -27.75
C VAL A 310 14.88 4.91 -28.99
N PRO A 311 15.57 3.76 -29.12
CA PRO A 311 16.49 3.52 -30.22
C PRO A 311 15.82 3.62 -31.61
N PRO A 312 16.42 4.32 -32.58
CA PRO A 312 15.90 4.31 -33.95
C PRO A 312 16.04 2.91 -34.56
N ARG A 313 15.08 2.53 -35.43
CA ARG A 313 14.98 1.24 -36.17
C ARG A 313 14.28 0.07 -35.46
N LEU A 314 13.22 0.29 -34.67
CA LEU A 314 12.39 -0.79 -34.07
C LEU A 314 11.60 -1.65 -35.11
N ARG A 315 11.85 -1.48 -36.42
CA ARG A 315 11.01 -1.97 -37.54
C ARG A 315 10.99 -3.50 -37.73
N ASN A 316 11.76 -4.24 -36.93
CA ASN A 316 12.08 -5.66 -37.14
C ASN A 316 11.55 -6.57 -36.01
N LEU A 317 10.46 -6.18 -35.35
CA LEU A 317 9.85 -6.94 -34.25
C LEU A 317 8.47 -7.55 -34.60
N PRO A 318 8.38 -8.45 -35.59
CA PRO A 318 7.09 -8.93 -36.12
C PRO A 318 6.30 -9.78 -35.12
N LYS A 319 6.95 -10.46 -34.16
CA LYS A 319 6.29 -11.31 -33.15
C LYS A 319 5.98 -10.59 -31.83
N LEU A 320 6.26 -9.30 -31.73
CA LEU A 320 6.08 -8.52 -30.50
C LEU A 320 4.60 -8.43 -30.12
N THR A 321 4.30 -8.79 -28.87
CA THR A 321 2.95 -8.75 -28.28
C THR A 321 2.83 -7.73 -27.15
N PHE A 322 3.94 -7.44 -26.45
CA PHE A 322 3.95 -6.60 -25.26
C PHE A 322 5.21 -5.72 -25.25
N TYR A 323 5.02 -4.40 -25.25
CA TYR A 323 6.11 -3.42 -25.13
C TYR A 323 5.78 -2.44 -24.00
N ASN A 324 6.63 -2.37 -22.99
CA ASN A 324 6.43 -1.46 -21.86
C ASN A 324 7.75 -0.86 -21.38
N ILE A 325 7.89 0.46 -21.52
CA ILE A 325 9.02 1.28 -21.07
C ILE A 325 8.56 2.43 -20.15
N GLY A 326 7.33 2.38 -19.65
CA GLY A 326 6.74 3.46 -18.86
C GLY A 326 7.42 3.71 -17.51
N TYR A 327 7.18 4.86 -16.87
CA TYR A 327 7.76 5.27 -15.59
C TYR A 327 9.30 5.18 -15.58
N ASN A 328 9.91 6.02 -16.42
CA ASN A 328 11.36 6.14 -16.62
C ASN A 328 11.74 7.62 -16.87
N GLN A 329 12.98 7.90 -17.27
CA GLN A 329 13.50 9.23 -17.63
C GLN A 329 13.82 9.34 -19.13
N ILE A 330 13.12 8.57 -19.97
CA ILE A 330 13.34 8.52 -21.41
C ILE A 330 12.76 9.79 -22.03
N LYS A 331 13.50 10.40 -22.96
CA LYS A 331 13.14 11.66 -23.61
C LYS A 331 13.20 11.56 -25.13
N SER A 332 12.32 12.34 -25.75
CA SER A 332 12.35 12.70 -27.17
C SER A 332 12.28 14.24 -27.25
N SER A 333 12.38 14.81 -28.46
CA SER A 333 12.34 16.26 -28.63
C SER A 333 11.86 16.65 -30.02
N GLY A 334 11.05 17.70 -30.11
CA GLY A 334 10.48 18.20 -31.37
C GLY A 334 9.37 17.32 -31.95
N ASP A 335 8.79 17.76 -33.08
CA ASP A 335 7.55 17.18 -33.64
C ASP A 335 7.67 15.68 -33.95
N GLU A 336 8.78 15.25 -34.56
CA GLU A 336 9.11 13.85 -34.88
C GLU A 336 9.50 13.00 -33.64
N GLY A 337 9.44 13.56 -32.43
CA GLY A 337 9.91 12.89 -31.21
C GLY A 337 9.20 11.56 -30.90
N LEU A 338 7.96 11.38 -31.39
CA LEU A 338 7.21 10.13 -31.28
C LEU A 338 7.22 9.26 -32.56
N ASP A 339 7.96 9.63 -33.60
CA ASP A 339 7.99 8.88 -34.87
C ASP A 339 8.53 7.45 -34.73
N PHE A 340 9.21 7.13 -33.62
CA PHE A 340 9.57 5.75 -33.28
C PHE A 340 8.33 4.84 -33.22
N LEU A 341 7.15 5.36 -32.88
CA LEU A 341 5.88 4.63 -32.88
C LEU A 341 5.55 4.02 -34.26
N SER A 342 5.93 4.71 -35.35
CA SER A 342 5.78 4.19 -36.72
C SER A 342 6.49 2.85 -36.94
N SER A 343 7.50 2.52 -36.13
CA SER A 343 8.26 1.28 -36.25
C SER A 343 7.49 0.05 -35.73
N PHE A 344 6.48 0.25 -34.87
CA PHE A 344 5.61 -0.83 -34.37
C PHE A 344 4.48 -1.21 -35.35
N THR A 345 4.34 -0.51 -36.48
CA THR A 345 3.33 -0.83 -37.51
C THR A 345 3.51 -2.23 -38.11
N ASN A 346 4.75 -2.74 -38.13
CA ASN A 346 5.08 -4.11 -38.52
C ASN A 346 4.83 -5.17 -37.42
N SER A 347 4.62 -4.77 -36.17
CA SER A 347 4.39 -5.68 -35.03
C SER A 347 2.93 -6.12 -34.99
N SER A 348 2.51 -6.94 -35.95
CA SER A 348 1.11 -7.31 -36.18
C SER A 348 0.42 -8.04 -35.01
N TYR A 349 1.18 -8.63 -34.07
CA TYR A 349 0.65 -9.28 -32.86
C TYR A 349 0.64 -8.38 -31.61
N LEU A 350 0.98 -7.09 -31.72
CA LEU A 350 1.07 -6.18 -30.58
C LEU A 350 -0.29 -6.00 -29.89
N LYS A 351 -0.35 -6.30 -28.59
CA LYS A 351 -1.55 -6.21 -27.74
C LYS A 351 -1.45 -5.13 -26.67
N PHE A 352 -0.23 -4.81 -26.23
CA PHE A 352 0.02 -3.85 -25.16
C PHE A 352 1.21 -2.95 -25.53
N LEU A 353 1.00 -1.63 -25.49
CA LEU A 353 2.03 -0.62 -25.69
C LEU A 353 1.94 0.43 -24.59
N ALA A 354 3.03 0.62 -23.84
CA ALA A 354 3.13 1.63 -22.79
C ALA A 354 4.47 2.37 -22.83
N ILE A 355 4.37 3.70 -22.88
CA ILE A 355 5.47 4.67 -22.85
C ILE A 355 5.21 5.80 -21.83
N ASP A 356 4.18 5.62 -21.01
CA ASP A 356 3.67 6.61 -20.05
C ASP A 356 4.67 6.94 -18.93
N GLY A 357 4.52 8.07 -18.24
CA GLY A 357 5.40 8.44 -17.12
C GLY A 357 6.87 8.64 -17.55
N ASN A 358 7.10 9.37 -18.62
CA ASN A 358 8.43 9.65 -19.17
C ASN A 358 8.57 11.16 -19.48
N LEU A 359 9.62 11.54 -20.22
CA LEU A 359 9.89 12.90 -20.68
C LEU A 359 9.77 12.98 -22.22
N LEU A 360 8.83 12.22 -22.81
CA LEU A 360 8.65 12.19 -24.26
C LEU A 360 7.88 13.43 -24.74
N GLU A 361 8.49 14.15 -25.67
CA GLU A 361 7.94 15.30 -26.40
C GLU A 361 7.67 14.92 -27.87
N GLY A 362 6.66 15.53 -28.49
CA GLY A 362 6.36 15.42 -29.92
C GLY A 362 4.87 15.33 -30.23
N LEU A 363 4.54 15.18 -31.52
CA LEU A 363 3.18 14.99 -32.01
C LEU A 363 2.79 13.51 -32.02
N ILE A 364 1.53 13.15 -31.76
CA ILE A 364 1.05 11.77 -31.99
C ILE A 364 0.94 11.55 -33.50
N PRO A 365 1.74 10.66 -34.13
CA PRO A 365 1.78 10.54 -35.58
C PRO A 365 0.55 9.80 -36.12
N GLU A 366 0.09 10.16 -37.33
CA GLU A 366 -1.00 9.46 -38.03
C GLU A 366 -0.72 7.96 -38.28
N SER A 367 0.55 7.53 -38.18
CA SER A 367 0.90 6.10 -38.19
C SER A 367 0.39 5.33 -36.96
N ILE A 368 -0.13 6.00 -35.91
CA ILE A 368 -0.73 5.33 -34.75
C ILE A 368 -1.91 4.43 -35.16
N GLY A 369 -2.72 4.84 -36.15
CA GLY A 369 -3.79 4.01 -36.70
C GLY A 369 -3.31 2.80 -37.52
N ASN A 370 -2.01 2.74 -37.84
CA ASN A 370 -1.39 1.62 -38.56
C ASN A 370 -0.69 0.63 -37.61
N LEU A 371 -0.82 0.80 -36.29
CA LEU A 371 -0.42 -0.23 -35.31
C LEU A 371 -1.31 -1.47 -35.42
N SER A 372 -0.96 -2.54 -34.70
CA SER A 372 -1.74 -3.77 -34.72
C SER A 372 -3.21 -3.54 -34.39
N ARG A 373 -4.09 -4.10 -35.23
CA ARG A 373 -5.54 -4.19 -34.95
C ARG A 373 -5.87 -5.07 -33.74
N SER A 374 -4.90 -5.82 -33.20
CA SER A 374 -5.02 -6.58 -31.95
C SER A 374 -4.60 -5.78 -30.71
N LEU A 375 -4.18 -4.52 -30.87
CA LEU A 375 -3.77 -3.65 -29.76
C LEU A 375 -4.96 -3.40 -28.83
N ARG A 376 -4.83 -3.80 -27.56
CA ARG A 376 -5.86 -3.67 -26.52
C ARG A 376 -5.60 -2.54 -25.54
N SER A 377 -4.34 -2.18 -25.30
CA SER A 377 -3.99 -1.15 -24.33
C SER A 377 -2.90 -0.24 -24.88
N LEU A 378 -3.16 1.05 -24.85
CA LEU A 378 -2.25 2.11 -25.29
C LEU A 378 -2.10 3.16 -24.19
N TYR A 379 -0.93 3.21 -23.57
CA TYR A 379 -0.57 4.16 -22.52
C TYR A 379 0.49 5.15 -23.01
N LEU A 380 0.10 6.41 -23.12
CA LEU A 380 0.91 7.56 -23.55
C LEU A 380 1.00 8.65 -22.47
N GLY A 381 0.24 8.51 -21.37
CA GLY A 381 0.05 9.55 -20.35
C GLY A 381 1.32 9.96 -19.57
N GLY A 382 1.30 11.07 -18.85
CA GLY A 382 2.43 11.50 -18.01
C GLY A 382 3.71 11.77 -18.80
N ASN A 383 3.59 12.56 -19.87
CA ASN A 383 4.67 12.93 -20.79
C ASN A 383 4.56 14.43 -21.16
N GLN A 384 5.27 14.87 -22.21
CA GLN A 384 5.24 16.23 -22.75
C GLN A 384 4.65 16.26 -24.18
N ILE A 385 3.77 15.30 -24.50
CA ILE A 385 3.17 15.14 -25.83
C ILE A 385 2.22 16.30 -26.13
N TYR A 386 2.28 16.86 -27.33
CA TYR A 386 1.44 17.98 -27.77
C TYR A 386 0.79 17.73 -29.14
N GLY A 387 0.02 18.72 -29.62
CA GLY A 387 -0.79 18.60 -30.84
C GLY A 387 -2.10 17.87 -30.58
N SER A 388 -2.81 17.50 -31.64
CA SER A 388 -4.13 16.86 -31.57
C SER A 388 -4.07 15.33 -31.58
N ILE A 389 -5.12 14.69 -31.07
CA ILE A 389 -5.33 13.24 -31.25
C ILE A 389 -5.68 13.00 -32.74
N PRO A 390 -4.92 12.17 -33.48
CA PRO A 390 -5.16 11.94 -34.90
C PRO A 390 -6.41 11.09 -35.15
N ALA A 391 -7.15 11.41 -36.21
CA ALA A 391 -8.39 10.72 -36.60
C ALA A 391 -8.16 9.24 -36.98
N SER A 392 -6.94 8.88 -37.40
CA SER A 392 -6.56 7.49 -37.68
C SER A 392 -6.67 6.54 -36.47
N ILE A 393 -6.80 7.06 -35.24
CA ILE A 393 -6.97 6.25 -34.02
C ILE A 393 -8.12 5.24 -34.13
N ARG A 394 -9.20 5.53 -34.88
CA ARG A 394 -10.34 4.61 -35.13
C ARG A 394 -9.94 3.24 -35.67
N HIS A 395 -8.80 3.13 -36.36
CA HIS A 395 -8.36 1.88 -36.97
C HIS A 395 -7.90 0.85 -35.92
N LEU A 396 -7.70 1.25 -34.66
CA LEU A 396 -7.37 0.40 -33.52
C LEU A 396 -8.62 -0.29 -32.94
N SER A 397 -9.36 -1.00 -33.78
CA SER A 397 -10.73 -1.47 -33.49
C SER A 397 -10.88 -2.39 -32.27
N SER A 398 -9.80 -3.02 -31.78
CA SER A 398 -9.81 -3.87 -30.56
C SER A 398 -9.26 -3.17 -29.31
N LEU A 399 -9.07 -1.85 -29.36
CA LEU A 399 -8.54 -1.09 -28.23
C LEU A 399 -9.57 -1.06 -27.09
N ALA A 400 -9.18 -1.61 -25.94
CA ALA A 400 -9.97 -1.65 -24.72
C ALA A 400 -9.59 -0.51 -23.75
N LEU A 401 -8.36 -0.01 -23.81
CA LEU A 401 -7.89 1.10 -22.97
C LEU A 401 -7.05 2.08 -23.78
N LEU A 402 -7.42 3.36 -23.69
CA LEU A 402 -6.66 4.50 -24.20
C LEU A 402 -6.36 5.48 -23.06
N ASN A 403 -5.09 5.74 -22.77
CA ASN A 403 -4.66 6.73 -21.79
C ASN A 403 -3.64 7.70 -22.41
N ILE A 404 -4.01 8.97 -22.50
CA ILE A 404 -3.16 10.10 -22.96
C ILE A 404 -3.11 11.22 -21.89
N SER A 405 -3.57 10.94 -20.67
CA SER A 405 -3.70 11.92 -19.59
C SER A 405 -2.37 12.54 -19.16
N TYR A 406 -2.37 13.72 -18.53
CA TYR A 406 -1.17 14.40 -18.02
C TYR A 406 -0.14 14.66 -19.12
N ASN A 407 -0.54 15.44 -20.12
CA ASN A 407 0.26 15.81 -21.29
C ASN A 407 -0.02 17.28 -21.69
N HIS A 408 0.32 17.67 -22.91
CA HIS A 408 0.04 18.98 -23.50
C HIS A 408 -0.81 18.89 -24.77
N VAL A 409 -1.56 17.79 -24.94
CA VAL A 409 -2.43 17.52 -26.09
C VAL A 409 -3.54 18.58 -26.16
N SER A 410 -3.83 19.06 -27.37
CA SER A 410 -4.76 20.15 -27.67
C SER A 410 -5.67 19.80 -28.85
N GLY A 411 -6.43 20.77 -29.39
CA GLY A 411 -7.44 20.52 -30.43
C GLY A 411 -8.75 20.02 -29.82
N GLU A 412 -9.59 19.34 -30.61
CA GLU A 412 -10.86 18.76 -30.16
C GLU A 412 -10.74 17.24 -29.94
N ILE A 413 -11.70 16.63 -29.22
CA ILE A 413 -11.82 15.17 -29.17
C ILE A 413 -12.33 14.71 -30.55
N PRO A 414 -11.56 13.91 -31.33
CA PRO A 414 -12.00 13.49 -32.66
C PRO A 414 -13.22 12.56 -32.53
N PRO A 415 -14.31 12.79 -33.31
CA PRO A 415 -15.52 11.96 -33.26
C PRO A 415 -15.25 10.49 -33.60
N GLU A 416 -14.16 10.21 -34.33
CA GLU A 416 -13.59 8.91 -34.65
C GLU A 416 -13.30 8.02 -33.42
N ILE A 417 -13.07 8.59 -32.23
CA ILE A 417 -12.95 7.80 -30.98
C ILE A 417 -14.24 7.02 -30.71
N GLY A 418 -15.41 7.55 -31.11
CA GLY A 418 -16.70 6.87 -31.01
C GLY A 418 -16.86 5.61 -31.89
N GLU A 419 -15.91 5.33 -32.79
CA GLU A 419 -15.87 4.09 -33.57
C GLU A 419 -15.20 2.92 -32.82
N LEU A 420 -14.49 3.19 -31.72
CA LEU A 420 -13.74 2.22 -30.93
C LEU A 420 -14.66 1.39 -30.01
N THR A 421 -15.62 0.66 -30.57
CA THR A 421 -16.69 -0.04 -29.82
C THR A 421 -16.24 -1.11 -28.81
N ASP A 422 -14.97 -1.52 -28.83
CA ASP A 422 -14.34 -2.38 -27.81
C ASP A 422 -13.79 -1.62 -26.59
N LEU A 423 -13.78 -0.27 -26.61
CA LEU A 423 -13.18 0.57 -25.58
C LEU A 423 -13.95 0.49 -24.25
N GLN A 424 -13.20 0.20 -23.19
CA GLN A 424 -13.65 0.07 -21.80
C GLN A 424 -13.17 1.25 -20.97
N GLU A 425 -11.98 1.77 -21.25
CA GLU A 425 -11.36 2.85 -20.49
C GLU A 425 -10.83 3.96 -21.42
N LEU A 426 -11.29 5.19 -21.19
CA LEU A 426 -10.84 6.39 -21.88
C LEU A 426 -10.36 7.45 -20.89
N HIS A 427 -9.05 7.71 -20.86
CA HIS A 427 -8.41 8.69 -19.98
C HIS A 427 -7.69 9.76 -20.81
N LEU A 428 -8.24 10.97 -20.81
CA LEU A 428 -7.70 12.16 -21.49
C LEU A 428 -7.43 13.34 -20.53
N ALA A 429 -7.58 13.10 -19.22
CA ALA A 429 -7.41 14.07 -18.13
C ALA A 429 -6.14 14.94 -18.20
N ALA A 430 -6.17 16.14 -17.61
CA ALA A 430 -4.99 17.01 -17.44
C ALA A 430 -4.25 17.28 -18.76
N ASN A 431 -4.96 17.89 -19.70
CA ASN A 431 -4.48 18.28 -21.04
C ASN A 431 -5.01 19.67 -21.42
N LYS A 432 -4.85 20.07 -22.68
CA LYS A 432 -5.36 21.33 -23.27
C LYS A 432 -6.45 21.05 -24.32
N ILE A 433 -7.17 19.93 -24.20
CA ILE A 433 -8.21 19.54 -25.16
C ILE A 433 -9.40 20.48 -25.00
N SER A 434 -9.94 20.92 -26.12
CA SER A 434 -10.90 22.00 -26.27
C SER A 434 -12.08 21.58 -27.16
N GLY A 435 -12.96 22.51 -27.51
CA GLY A 435 -14.15 22.19 -28.30
C GLY A 435 -15.21 21.45 -27.50
N ARG A 436 -16.15 20.81 -28.19
CA ARG A 436 -17.26 20.07 -27.56
C ARG A 436 -16.93 18.58 -27.47
N ILE A 437 -17.53 17.88 -26.50
CA ILE A 437 -17.59 16.41 -26.57
C ILE A 437 -18.48 16.04 -27.78
N PRO A 438 -18.01 15.21 -28.72
CA PRO A 438 -18.82 14.79 -29.85
C PRO A 438 -19.85 13.74 -29.44
N ASP A 439 -21.07 13.81 -29.97
CA ASP A 439 -22.17 12.90 -29.64
C ASP A 439 -21.82 11.42 -29.90
N SER A 440 -20.90 11.15 -30.85
CA SER A 440 -20.40 9.82 -31.20
C SER A 440 -19.69 9.09 -30.06
N LEU A 441 -19.19 9.80 -29.04
CA LEU A 441 -18.63 9.14 -27.84
C LEU A 441 -19.69 8.24 -27.18
N GLY A 442 -20.98 8.59 -27.26
CA GLY A 442 -22.09 7.77 -26.77
C GLY A 442 -22.29 6.44 -27.51
N ASN A 443 -21.46 6.08 -28.50
CA ASN A 443 -21.48 4.75 -29.12
C ASN A 443 -20.67 3.71 -28.32
N LEU A 444 -19.86 4.13 -27.34
CA LEU A 444 -18.93 3.26 -26.60
C LEU A 444 -19.65 2.48 -25.48
N GLN A 445 -20.52 1.54 -25.85
CA GLN A 445 -21.40 0.83 -24.90
C GLN A 445 -20.66 -0.04 -23.86
N LYS A 446 -19.40 -0.40 -24.11
CA LYS A 446 -18.53 -1.16 -23.19
C LYS A 446 -17.71 -0.28 -22.23
N LEU A 447 -17.81 1.05 -22.35
CA LEU A 447 -17.05 1.99 -21.55
C LEU A 447 -17.45 1.85 -20.07
N ASN A 448 -16.50 1.45 -19.24
CA ASN A 448 -16.64 1.32 -17.78
C ASN A 448 -16.06 2.53 -17.04
N LYS A 449 -15.07 3.23 -17.62
CA LYS A 449 -14.51 4.45 -17.07
C LYS A 449 -14.20 5.48 -18.14
N VAL A 450 -14.61 6.71 -17.87
CA VAL A 450 -14.26 7.89 -18.66
C VAL A 450 -13.73 8.99 -17.75
N ASP A 451 -12.58 9.56 -18.13
CA ASP A 451 -11.94 10.67 -17.45
C ASP A 451 -11.48 11.72 -18.48
N LEU A 452 -12.23 12.81 -18.56
CA LEU A 452 -11.96 13.99 -19.40
C LEU A 452 -11.64 15.22 -18.54
N SER A 453 -11.30 15.02 -17.26
CA SER A 453 -11.12 16.10 -16.29
C SER A 453 -9.94 17.03 -16.62
N ALA A 454 -9.90 18.22 -16.02
CA ALA A 454 -8.80 19.18 -16.14
C ALA A 454 -8.40 19.46 -17.61
N ASN A 455 -9.35 19.99 -18.38
CA ASN A 455 -9.21 20.32 -19.80
C ASN A 455 -9.91 21.66 -20.12
N GLU A 456 -9.95 22.05 -21.39
CA GLU A 456 -10.61 23.26 -21.89
C GLU A 456 -11.93 22.98 -22.63
N LEU A 457 -12.59 21.84 -22.37
CA LEU A 457 -13.82 21.43 -23.06
C LEU A 457 -14.98 22.37 -22.74
N VAL A 458 -15.81 22.66 -23.75
CA VAL A 458 -16.89 23.65 -23.72
C VAL A 458 -18.22 23.07 -24.21
N GLY A 459 -19.31 23.79 -23.94
CA GLY A 459 -20.65 23.46 -24.42
C GLY A 459 -21.43 22.55 -23.46
N ARG A 460 -22.49 21.93 -23.95
CA ARG A 460 -23.39 21.09 -23.14
C ARG A 460 -22.88 19.66 -23.07
N LEU A 461 -23.18 18.98 -21.97
CA LEU A 461 -22.96 17.54 -21.83
C LEU A 461 -23.87 16.78 -22.84
N PRO A 462 -23.36 15.78 -23.59
CA PRO A 462 -24.17 15.03 -24.55
C PRO A 462 -25.25 14.17 -23.87
N ALA A 463 -26.48 14.23 -24.39
CA ALA A 463 -27.55 13.34 -23.96
C ALA A 463 -27.31 11.88 -24.38
N THR A 464 -26.46 11.63 -25.38
CA THR A 464 -26.08 10.29 -25.85
C THR A 464 -25.31 9.48 -24.81
N PHE A 465 -24.81 10.10 -23.73
CA PHE A 465 -24.10 9.43 -22.65
C PHE A 465 -24.95 8.36 -21.94
N VAL A 466 -26.28 8.41 -22.02
CA VAL A 466 -27.19 7.34 -21.52
C VAL A 466 -26.90 5.95 -22.11
N ASN A 467 -26.21 5.89 -23.25
CA ASN A 467 -25.84 4.64 -23.91
C ASN A 467 -24.65 3.91 -23.24
N PHE A 468 -23.97 4.50 -22.26
CA PHE A 468 -22.84 3.88 -21.57
C PHE A 468 -23.30 2.79 -20.57
N GLN A 469 -23.78 1.66 -21.08
CA GLN A 469 -24.44 0.60 -20.29
C GLN A 469 -23.57 -0.08 -19.22
N GLN A 470 -22.25 0.12 -19.26
CA GLN A 470 -21.29 -0.51 -18.34
C GLN A 470 -20.53 0.51 -17.48
N LEU A 471 -20.88 1.81 -17.54
CA LEU A 471 -20.10 2.88 -16.92
C LEU A 471 -20.18 2.82 -15.40
N GLN A 472 -19.03 2.64 -14.75
CA GLN A 472 -18.87 2.63 -13.30
C GLN A 472 -18.38 3.99 -12.78
N SER A 473 -17.56 4.70 -13.57
CA SER A 473 -16.91 5.96 -13.19
C SER A 473 -16.93 6.98 -14.34
N MET A 474 -17.36 8.21 -14.04
CA MET A 474 -17.34 9.36 -14.93
C MET A 474 -16.70 10.57 -14.24
N ASP A 475 -15.60 11.08 -14.78
CA ASP A 475 -15.03 12.38 -14.36
C ASP A 475 -14.95 13.34 -15.55
N LEU A 476 -15.66 14.46 -15.44
CA LEU A 476 -15.70 15.57 -16.40
C LEU A 476 -15.35 16.91 -15.71
N SER A 477 -14.74 16.85 -14.53
CA SER A 477 -14.49 18.02 -13.69
C SER A 477 -13.45 18.97 -14.27
N SER A 478 -13.37 20.18 -13.73
CA SER A 478 -12.34 21.18 -14.09
C SER A 478 -12.29 21.47 -15.60
N ASN A 479 -13.45 21.82 -16.15
CA ASN A 479 -13.67 22.12 -17.56
C ASN A 479 -14.53 23.40 -17.70
N ARG A 480 -15.05 23.68 -18.90
CA ARG A 480 -15.93 24.84 -19.20
C ARG A 480 -17.31 24.40 -19.71
N PHE A 481 -17.82 23.25 -19.26
CA PHE A 481 -19.15 22.76 -19.63
C PHE A 481 -20.24 23.69 -19.09
N ASN A 482 -21.29 23.93 -19.89
CA ASN A 482 -22.35 24.88 -19.60
C ASN A 482 -23.76 24.34 -19.93
N GLY A 483 -24.77 25.10 -19.52
CA GLY A 483 -26.17 24.66 -19.56
C GLY A 483 -26.49 23.68 -18.43
N SER A 484 -27.65 23.04 -18.51
CA SER A 484 -28.13 22.09 -17.49
C SER A 484 -27.56 20.69 -17.68
N ILE A 485 -27.39 19.97 -16.56
CA ILE A 485 -27.08 18.53 -16.57
C ILE A 485 -28.25 17.79 -17.24
N PRO A 486 -28.03 17.02 -18.33
CA PRO A 486 -29.07 16.21 -18.95
C PRO A 486 -29.61 15.16 -17.96
N LYS A 487 -30.93 14.99 -17.90
CA LYS A 487 -31.57 13.95 -17.08
C LYS A 487 -31.13 12.53 -17.51
N GLU A 488 -30.72 12.41 -18.77
CA GLU A 488 -30.20 11.20 -19.41
C GLU A 488 -28.96 10.62 -18.70
N ILE A 489 -28.10 11.46 -18.11
CA ILE A 489 -26.91 11.02 -17.36
C ILE A 489 -27.30 10.24 -16.10
N PHE A 490 -28.40 10.65 -15.44
CA PHE A 490 -28.89 9.96 -14.23
C PHE A 490 -29.51 8.60 -14.51
N ASN A 491 -29.75 8.23 -15.78
CA ASN A 491 -30.24 6.91 -16.15
C ASN A 491 -29.13 5.84 -16.20
N LEU A 492 -27.87 6.21 -15.95
CA LEU A 492 -26.72 5.31 -15.92
C LEU A 492 -26.69 4.50 -14.63
N SER A 493 -27.57 3.51 -14.50
CA SER A 493 -27.71 2.64 -13.32
C SER A 493 -26.47 1.77 -13.02
N SER A 494 -25.53 1.68 -13.96
CA SER A 494 -24.22 1.05 -13.78
C SER A 494 -23.23 1.88 -12.96
N LEU A 495 -23.46 3.21 -12.83
CA LEU A 495 -22.60 4.10 -12.06
C LEU A 495 -22.59 3.66 -10.59
N SER A 496 -21.40 3.29 -10.14
CA SER A 496 -21.16 2.60 -8.87
C SER A 496 -19.97 3.16 -8.12
N ALA A 497 -18.96 3.68 -8.83
CA ALA A 497 -17.85 4.39 -8.22
C ALA A 497 -18.15 5.90 -8.10
N THR A 498 -17.97 6.65 -9.20
CA THR A 498 -17.88 8.12 -9.14
C THR A 498 -18.64 8.80 -10.28
N LEU A 499 -19.36 9.88 -9.95
CA LEU A 499 -19.84 10.88 -10.90
C LEU A 499 -19.32 12.26 -10.48
N ASN A 500 -18.30 12.76 -11.17
CA ASN A 500 -17.68 14.05 -10.90
C ASN A 500 -17.90 15.03 -12.06
N LEU A 501 -18.66 16.09 -11.81
CA LEU A 501 -18.95 17.20 -12.73
C LEU A 501 -18.47 18.55 -12.16
N SER A 502 -17.64 18.54 -11.12
CA SER A 502 -17.27 19.75 -10.38
C SER A 502 -16.42 20.72 -11.19
N ARG A 503 -16.27 21.96 -10.69
CA ARG A 503 -15.42 23.00 -11.30
C ARG A 503 -15.73 23.23 -12.79
N ASN A 504 -17.00 23.49 -13.08
CA ASN A 504 -17.53 23.73 -14.43
C ASN A 504 -18.42 24.99 -14.44
N GLN A 505 -19.16 25.21 -15.54
CA GLN A 505 -20.10 26.34 -15.71
C GLN A 505 -21.56 25.84 -15.83
N LEU A 506 -21.88 24.69 -15.22
CA LEU A 506 -23.20 24.07 -15.30
C LEU A 506 -24.24 24.92 -14.55
N THR A 507 -25.47 24.98 -15.08
CA THR A 507 -26.55 25.86 -14.62
C THR A 507 -27.88 25.10 -14.47
N GLY A 508 -28.88 25.74 -13.86
CA GLY A 508 -30.23 25.17 -13.74
C GLY A 508 -30.35 24.11 -12.63
N PRO A 509 -31.53 23.47 -12.51
CA PRO A 509 -31.83 22.56 -11.40
C PRO A 509 -31.22 21.18 -11.57
N LEU A 510 -30.99 20.51 -10.44
CA LEU A 510 -30.65 19.09 -10.41
C LEU A 510 -31.90 18.25 -10.78
N PRO A 511 -31.84 17.36 -11.79
CA PRO A 511 -32.99 16.55 -12.21
C PRO A 511 -33.49 15.59 -11.12
N GLN A 512 -34.80 15.32 -11.09
CA GLN A 512 -35.39 14.37 -10.13
C GLN A 512 -34.97 12.92 -10.41
N GLU A 513 -34.56 12.62 -11.64
CA GLU A 513 -34.05 11.32 -12.10
C GLU A 513 -32.84 10.81 -11.31
N ILE A 514 -32.17 11.65 -10.51
CA ILE A 514 -31.04 11.27 -9.64
C ILE A 514 -31.32 10.05 -8.75
N GLN A 515 -32.59 9.78 -8.40
CA GLN A 515 -33.00 8.55 -7.71
C GLN A 515 -32.53 7.24 -8.38
N ARG A 516 -32.24 7.26 -9.69
CA ARG A 516 -31.78 6.08 -10.46
C ARG A 516 -30.31 5.75 -10.21
N LEU A 517 -29.53 6.67 -9.63
CA LEU A 517 -28.15 6.43 -9.20
C LEU A 517 -28.13 5.76 -7.82
N GLU A 518 -28.78 4.60 -7.69
CA GLU A 518 -28.88 3.88 -6.41
C GLU A 518 -27.52 3.36 -5.91
N ASN A 519 -26.64 2.99 -6.85
CA ASN A 519 -25.38 2.29 -6.60
C ASN A 519 -24.14 3.20 -6.47
N VAL A 520 -24.23 4.49 -6.81
CA VAL A 520 -23.05 5.38 -6.88
C VAL A 520 -22.49 5.68 -5.49
N ALA A 521 -21.18 5.52 -5.31
CA ALA A 521 -20.50 5.79 -4.03
C ALA A 521 -20.13 7.27 -3.85
N ALA A 522 -19.66 7.95 -4.89
CA ALA A 522 -19.22 9.35 -4.81
C ALA A 522 -19.85 10.23 -5.90
N VAL A 523 -20.40 11.38 -5.50
CA VAL A 523 -20.99 12.38 -6.40
C VAL A 523 -20.44 13.77 -6.06
N ASP A 524 -19.85 14.44 -7.06
CA ASP A 524 -19.36 15.81 -6.92
C ASP A 524 -19.92 16.73 -8.02
N PHE A 525 -20.71 17.70 -7.59
CA PHE A 525 -21.30 18.78 -8.39
C PHE A 525 -20.79 20.17 -7.94
N SER A 526 -19.79 20.22 -7.08
CA SER A 526 -19.29 21.46 -6.46
C SER A 526 -18.70 22.44 -7.48
N HIS A 527 -18.58 23.72 -7.10
CA HIS A 527 -18.00 24.78 -7.94
C HIS A 527 -18.66 24.87 -9.33
N ASN A 528 -19.98 25.11 -9.35
CA ASN A 528 -20.79 25.30 -10.55
C ASN A 528 -21.80 26.45 -10.30
N TYR A 529 -22.75 26.66 -11.22
CA TYR A 529 -23.86 27.60 -11.09
C TYR A 529 -25.22 26.88 -11.01
N LEU A 530 -25.25 25.66 -10.48
CA LEU A 530 -26.48 24.86 -10.32
C LEU A 530 -27.41 25.54 -9.32
N SER A 531 -28.71 25.47 -9.55
CA SER A 531 -29.71 26.30 -8.87
C SER A 531 -30.98 25.53 -8.51
N GLY A 532 -31.98 26.21 -7.94
CA GLY A 532 -33.22 25.58 -7.48
C GLY A 532 -33.02 24.72 -6.23
N SER A 533 -34.02 23.94 -5.86
CA SER A 533 -33.98 23.07 -4.68
C SER A 533 -33.27 21.74 -4.94
N ILE A 534 -32.56 21.24 -3.93
CA ILE A 534 -32.08 19.85 -3.91
C ILE A 534 -33.32 18.92 -3.94
N PRO A 535 -33.46 17.99 -4.90
CA PRO A 535 -34.63 17.11 -4.97
C PRO A 535 -34.70 16.12 -3.79
N ASP A 536 -35.89 15.89 -3.25
CA ASP A 536 -36.11 14.84 -2.23
C ASP A 536 -35.73 13.42 -2.72
N THR A 537 -35.69 13.22 -4.04
CA THR A 537 -35.27 11.97 -4.69
C THR A 537 -33.79 11.62 -4.47
N ILE A 538 -32.95 12.54 -3.99
CA ILE A 538 -31.55 12.27 -3.60
C ILE A 538 -31.44 11.16 -2.53
N GLY A 539 -32.46 11.04 -1.67
CA GLY A 539 -32.49 10.02 -0.62
C GLY A 539 -32.53 8.58 -1.13
N SER A 540 -32.77 8.35 -2.43
CA SER A 540 -32.74 7.02 -3.06
C SER A 540 -31.34 6.52 -3.42
N CYS A 541 -30.31 7.38 -3.42
CA CYS A 541 -28.91 7.00 -3.68
C CYS A 541 -28.32 6.22 -2.49
N LYS A 542 -28.74 4.97 -2.27
CA LYS A 542 -28.49 4.23 -1.01
C LYS A 542 -27.03 3.87 -0.77
N SER A 543 -26.23 3.72 -1.82
CA SER A 543 -24.79 3.43 -1.72
C SER A 543 -23.89 4.67 -1.59
N LEU A 544 -24.47 5.87 -1.55
CA LEU A 544 -23.72 7.13 -1.56
C LEU A 544 -22.93 7.33 -0.24
N GLU A 545 -21.61 7.40 -0.36
CA GLU A 545 -20.64 7.65 0.70
C GLU A 545 -20.18 9.12 0.69
N GLU A 546 -20.08 9.76 -0.47
CA GLU A 546 -19.59 11.13 -0.62
C GLU A 546 -20.52 11.98 -1.51
N LEU A 547 -21.02 13.10 -0.97
CA LEU A 547 -21.82 14.07 -1.71
C LEU A 547 -21.27 15.49 -1.56
N PHE A 548 -20.73 16.04 -2.66
CA PHE A 548 -20.24 17.41 -2.74
C PHE A 548 -21.14 18.25 -3.66
N MET A 549 -21.73 19.30 -3.13
CA MET A 549 -22.58 20.27 -3.85
C MET A 549 -22.20 21.71 -3.50
N GLY A 550 -21.11 21.91 -2.75
CA GLY A 550 -20.68 23.22 -2.26
C GLY A 550 -20.27 24.20 -3.38
N ASN A 551 -20.34 25.49 -3.11
CA ASN A 551 -20.08 26.57 -4.09
C ASN A 551 -21.00 26.46 -5.33
N ASN A 552 -22.29 26.63 -5.10
CA ASN A 552 -23.35 26.62 -6.12
C ASN A 552 -24.43 27.68 -5.77
N MET A 553 -25.58 27.64 -6.46
CA MET A 553 -26.72 28.53 -6.27
C MET A 553 -27.97 27.76 -5.80
N PHE A 554 -27.80 26.60 -5.13
CA PHE A 554 -28.91 25.80 -4.60
C PHE A 554 -29.67 26.57 -3.52
N SER A 555 -30.99 26.43 -3.49
CA SER A 555 -31.92 27.15 -2.62
C SER A 555 -32.99 26.22 -2.04
N GLY A 556 -33.98 26.76 -1.33
CA GLY A 556 -34.97 25.94 -0.61
C GLY A 556 -34.35 25.22 0.60
N SER A 557 -35.03 24.21 1.13
CA SER A 557 -34.61 23.45 2.31
C SER A 557 -33.74 22.24 1.97
N ILE A 558 -32.92 21.81 2.93
CA ILE A 558 -32.25 20.50 2.88
C ILE A 558 -33.32 19.39 2.91
N PRO A 559 -33.34 18.43 1.96
CA PRO A 559 -34.27 17.30 1.98
C PRO A 559 -34.15 16.44 3.24
N ALA A 560 -35.28 16.12 3.87
CA ALA A 560 -35.29 15.21 5.03
C ALA A 560 -34.87 13.77 4.64
N THR A 561 -35.09 13.39 3.38
CA THR A 561 -34.75 12.07 2.81
C THR A 561 -33.25 11.80 2.73
N LEU A 562 -32.39 12.85 2.80
CA LEU A 562 -30.94 12.66 2.95
C LEU A 562 -30.59 11.83 4.20
N GLY A 563 -31.40 11.91 5.26
CA GLY A 563 -31.23 11.09 6.46
C GLY A 563 -31.41 9.57 6.25
N ASP A 564 -31.92 9.14 5.09
CA ASP A 564 -32.05 7.72 4.74
C ASP A 564 -30.80 7.14 4.04
N VAL A 565 -29.82 7.98 3.70
CA VAL A 565 -28.56 7.62 3.01
C VAL A 565 -27.52 7.21 4.06
N LYS A 566 -27.76 6.08 4.74
CA LYS A 566 -27.02 5.68 5.95
C LYS A 566 -25.51 5.45 5.75
N GLY A 567 -25.06 5.27 4.52
CA GLY A 567 -23.64 5.11 4.15
C GLY A 567 -22.85 6.43 4.07
N LEU A 568 -23.52 7.58 4.08
CA LEU A 568 -22.90 8.88 3.79
C LEU A 568 -21.81 9.23 4.83
N GLU A 569 -20.56 9.24 4.37
CA GLU A 569 -19.37 9.68 5.11
C GLU A 569 -19.13 11.19 4.97
N ILE A 570 -19.44 11.79 3.81
CA ILE A 570 -19.24 13.23 3.57
C ILE A 570 -20.47 13.86 2.94
N LEU A 571 -20.91 14.98 3.52
CA LEU A 571 -21.92 15.87 2.95
C LEU A 571 -21.41 17.32 2.96
N ASP A 572 -21.12 17.88 1.79
CA ASP A 572 -20.76 19.29 1.63
C ASP A 572 -21.82 20.02 0.78
N LEU A 573 -22.60 20.89 1.45
CA LEU A 573 -23.60 21.78 0.86
C LEU A 573 -23.21 23.26 1.03
N SER A 574 -21.93 23.55 1.33
CA SER A 574 -21.48 24.89 1.71
C SER A 574 -21.56 25.93 0.60
N SER A 575 -21.52 27.23 0.94
CA SER A 575 -21.51 28.33 -0.05
C SER A 575 -22.64 28.20 -1.07
N ASN A 576 -23.87 28.22 -0.58
CA ASN A 576 -25.10 28.10 -1.36
C ASN A 576 -26.17 29.08 -0.80
N GLN A 577 -27.41 29.00 -1.29
CA GLN A 577 -28.55 29.83 -0.85
C GLN A 577 -29.59 29.02 -0.05
N ILE A 578 -29.22 27.84 0.47
CA ILE A 578 -30.11 26.91 1.17
C ILE A 578 -30.65 27.57 2.44
N SER A 579 -31.93 27.40 2.73
CA SER A 579 -32.66 28.09 3.80
C SER A 579 -33.57 27.14 4.58
N GLY A 580 -34.23 27.65 5.62
CA GLY A 580 -35.04 26.82 6.53
C GLY A 580 -34.21 26.05 7.54
N THR A 581 -34.83 25.03 8.16
CA THR A 581 -34.23 24.28 9.27
C THR A 581 -33.40 23.09 8.81
N ILE A 582 -32.37 22.75 9.59
CA ILE A 582 -31.59 21.52 9.40
C ILE A 582 -32.49 20.32 9.78
N PRO A 583 -32.77 19.36 8.88
CA PRO A 583 -33.67 18.25 9.17
C PRO A 583 -33.14 17.35 10.28
N LYS A 584 -33.98 17.05 11.28
CA LYS A 584 -33.62 16.14 12.38
C LYS A 584 -33.27 14.72 11.88
N THR A 585 -33.77 14.32 10.71
CA THR A 585 -33.43 13.02 10.09
C THR A 585 -31.93 12.89 9.78
N LEU A 586 -31.17 13.97 9.65
CA LEU A 586 -29.71 13.91 9.48
C LEU A 586 -28.98 13.32 10.71
N GLU A 587 -29.62 13.30 11.89
CA GLU A 587 -29.10 12.59 13.08
C GLU A 587 -28.97 11.05 12.84
N ASN A 588 -29.64 10.51 11.82
CA ASN A 588 -29.54 9.09 11.42
C ASN A 588 -28.22 8.75 10.70
N LEU A 589 -27.47 9.75 10.20
CA LEU A 589 -26.25 9.56 9.40
C LEU A 589 -25.05 9.21 10.28
N LYS A 590 -24.99 7.94 10.71
CA LYS A 590 -23.97 7.44 11.65
C LYS A 590 -22.58 7.22 11.03
N ALA A 591 -22.49 7.17 9.70
CA ALA A 591 -21.22 7.08 8.98
C ALA A 591 -20.53 8.45 8.81
N LEU A 592 -21.24 9.56 9.06
CA LEU A 592 -20.82 10.90 8.68
C LEU A 592 -19.55 11.35 9.42
N LEU A 593 -18.50 11.56 8.64
CA LEU A 593 -17.18 12.05 9.03
C LEU A 593 -17.05 13.57 8.85
N LEU A 594 -17.77 14.15 7.88
CA LEU A 594 -17.85 15.59 7.64
C LEU A 594 -19.28 15.98 7.25
N LEU A 595 -19.79 17.04 7.89
CA LEU A 595 -20.97 17.77 7.47
C LEU A 595 -20.62 19.25 7.30
N ASN A 596 -20.57 19.73 6.06
CA ASN A 596 -20.31 21.13 5.76
C ASN A 596 -21.56 21.83 5.22
N LEU A 597 -22.20 22.64 6.05
CA LEU A 597 -23.38 23.45 5.76
C LEU A 597 -23.07 24.96 5.82
N SER A 598 -21.79 25.33 5.91
CA SER A 598 -21.35 26.72 6.08
C SER A 598 -21.77 27.63 4.90
N PHE A 599 -21.86 28.93 5.15
CA PHE A 599 -22.19 29.97 4.17
C PHE A 599 -23.51 29.70 3.41
N ASN A 600 -24.58 29.51 4.18
CA ASN A 600 -25.96 29.36 3.72
C ASN A 600 -26.91 30.30 4.52
N ASN A 601 -28.22 30.19 4.27
CA ASN A 601 -29.29 30.95 4.91
C ASN A 601 -30.11 30.10 5.92
N LEU A 602 -29.51 29.08 6.53
CA LEU A 602 -30.18 28.16 7.46
C LEU A 602 -30.61 28.86 8.76
N GLU A 603 -31.70 28.39 9.35
CA GLU A 603 -32.32 28.96 10.54
C GLU A 603 -32.85 27.91 11.52
N GLY A 604 -33.10 28.31 12.78
CA GLY A 604 -33.63 27.43 13.82
C GLY A 604 -32.56 26.70 14.64
N LEU A 605 -32.95 25.63 15.33
CA LEU A 605 -32.08 24.89 16.24
C LEU A 605 -31.19 23.89 15.49
N LEU A 606 -29.92 23.82 15.89
CA LEU A 606 -29.03 22.74 15.47
C LEU A 606 -29.51 21.40 16.09
N PRO A 607 -29.57 20.29 15.32
CA PRO A 607 -29.79 18.96 15.88
C PRO A 607 -28.70 18.60 16.92
N LYS A 608 -28.98 17.65 17.80
CA LYS A 608 -28.08 17.33 18.94
C LYS A 608 -27.57 15.89 18.94
N GLU A 609 -28.16 15.02 18.12
CA GLU A 609 -27.79 13.60 18.04
C GLU A 609 -26.97 13.25 16.79
N GLY A 610 -26.45 12.02 16.74
CA GLY A 610 -25.68 11.52 15.60
C GLY A 610 -24.40 12.34 15.36
N ALA A 611 -24.16 12.74 14.11
CA ALA A 611 -22.99 13.52 13.72
C ALA A 611 -22.86 14.85 14.49
N PHE A 612 -23.98 15.46 14.90
CA PHE A 612 -24.00 16.74 15.61
C PHE A 612 -23.49 16.66 17.06
N ARG A 613 -23.30 15.46 17.63
CA ARG A 613 -22.63 15.29 18.93
C ARG A 613 -21.17 15.76 18.89
N ASN A 614 -20.47 15.58 17.77
CA ASN A 614 -19.14 16.15 17.56
C ASN A 614 -19.22 17.33 16.59
N LEU A 615 -19.50 18.51 17.14
CA LEU A 615 -19.56 19.79 16.40
C LEU A 615 -18.28 20.12 15.63
N SER A 616 -17.16 19.46 15.92
CA SER A 616 -15.92 19.74 15.22
C SER A 616 -15.97 19.26 13.75
N ARG A 617 -16.73 18.19 13.46
CA ARG A 617 -17.08 17.68 12.11
C ARG A 617 -18.19 18.44 11.40
N VAL A 618 -18.83 19.39 12.08
CA VAL A 618 -20.06 20.06 11.60
C VAL A 618 -19.80 21.55 11.40
N HIS A 619 -19.57 21.94 10.15
CA HIS A 619 -19.35 23.33 9.76
C HIS A 619 -20.69 23.98 9.43
N VAL A 620 -21.02 25.06 10.15
CA VAL A 620 -22.29 25.81 10.04
C VAL A 620 -22.07 27.33 10.05
N GLU A 621 -20.82 27.77 9.99
CA GLU A 621 -20.38 29.16 9.96
C GLU A 621 -21.10 29.95 8.85
N GLY A 622 -21.33 31.25 9.04
CA GLY A 622 -22.05 32.09 8.08
C GLY A 622 -23.59 32.01 8.12
N ASN A 623 -24.18 30.96 8.70
CA ASN A 623 -25.64 30.85 8.88
C ASN A 623 -26.14 31.69 10.06
N SER A 624 -26.38 32.99 9.83
CA SER A 624 -26.67 33.98 10.87
C SER A 624 -27.92 33.75 11.74
N LYS A 625 -28.81 32.82 11.36
CA LYS A 625 -30.07 32.50 12.06
C LYS A 625 -30.08 31.15 12.80
N LEU A 626 -28.97 30.41 12.81
CA LEU A 626 -28.88 29.16 13.58
C LEU A 626 -28.66 29.43 15.08
N CYS A 627 -29.39 28.68 15.91
CA CYS A 627 -29.35 28.70 17.37
C CYS A 627 -28.76 27.37 17.89
N LEU A 628 -27.77 27.45 18.79
CA LEU A 628 -27.21 26.26 19.47
C LEU A 628 -28.07 25.76 20.64
N ASP A 629 -29.00 26.58 21.15
CA ASP A 629 -29.80 26.22 22.33
C ASP A 629 -31.19 26.87 22.39
N LEU A 630 -32.02 26.38 23.33
CA LEU A 630 -33.42 26.77 23.58
C LEU A 630 -33.67 28.26 23.89
N SER A 631 -32.62 29.08 23.98
CA SER A 631 -32.69 30.55 24.09
C SER A 631 -33.22 31.25 22.82
N CYS A 632 -33.58 30.49 21.78
CA CYS A 632 -34.26 30.98 20.57
C CYS A 632 -35.74 31.33 20.86
N GLY A 633 -36.00 32.23 21.83
CA GLY A 633 -37.36 32.51 22.30
C GLY A 633 -37.50 33.53 23.44
N ASN A 634 -37.11 34.80 23.25
CA ASN A 634 -37.79 35.93 23.94
C ASN A 634 -37.52 37.32 23.32
N ASN A 635 -38.26 37.66 22.26
CA ASN A 635 -38.15 38.94 21.55
C ASN A 635 -38.80 40.15 22.27
N GLN A 636 -38.90 40.14 23.61
CA GLN A 636 -39.50 41.24 24.38
C GLN A 636 -38.55 41.93 25.39
N HIS A 637 -37.44 41.31 25.81
CA HIS A 637 -36.54 41.96 26.79
C HIS A 637 -35.45 42.85 26.16
N ARG A 638 -35.17 42.70 24.86
CA ARG A 638 -34.07 43.42 24.18
C ARG A 638 -34.40 44.85 23.74
N GLN A 639 -35.69 45.22 23.65
CA GLN A 639 -36.10 46.58 23.22
C GLN A 639 -35.91 47.67 24.30
N ARG A 640 -36.04 47.35 25.60
CA ARG A 640 -35.94 48.35 26.68
C ARG A 640 -34.52 48.82 27.01
N ILE A 641 -33.49 48.06 26.64
CA ILE A 641 -32.09 48.41 26.88
C ILE A 641 -31.52 49.24 25.71
N SER A 642 -32.03 49.03 24.50
CA SER A 642 -31.60 49.75 23.29
C SER A 642 -31.88 51.26 23.38
N THR A 643 -33.09 51.66 23.82
CA THR A 643 -33.50 53.07 23.90
C THR A 643 -32.69 53.89 24.91
N ALA A 644 -32.22 53.29 26.00
CA ALA A 644 -31.34 53.95 26.96
C ALA A 644 -29.96 54.26 26.37
N ILE A 645 -29.43 53.35 25.54
CA ILE A 645 -28.12 53.48 24.89
C ILE A 645 -28.17 54.53 23.77
N SER A 646 -29.27 54.60 23.00
CA SER A 646 -29.43 55.59 21.93
C SER A 646 -29.37 57.05 22.42
N ILE A 647 -29.88 57.34 23.62
CA ILE A 647 -29.88 58.70 24.20
C ILE A 647 -28.45 59.16 24.56
N VAL A 648 -27.63 58.25 25.08
CA VAL A 648 -26.22 58.54 25.43
C VAL A 648 -25.37 58.75 24.17
N ILE A 649 -25.59 57.94 23.12
CA ILE A 649 -24.86 58.06 21.84
C ILE A 649 -25.20 59.37 21.12
N ALA A 650 -26.46 59.83 21.16
CA ALA A 650 -26.87 61.09 20.54
C ALA A 650 -26.16 62.32 21.14
N GLY A 651 -25.93 62.34 22.47
CA GLY A 651 -25.21 63.42 23.14
C GLY A 651 -23.73 63.50 22.74
N ILE A 652 -23.07 62.36 22.54
CA ILE A 652 -21.66 62.29 22.14
C ILE A 652 -21.48 62.71 20.67
N ALA A 653 -22.42 62.33 19.79
CA ALA A 653 -22.37 62.69 18.37
C ALA A 653 -22.45 64.21 18.13
N ALA A 654 -23.25 64.95 18.91
CA ALA A 654 -23.40 66.40 18.75
C ALA A 654 -22.08 67.16 18.98
N VAL A 655 -21.30 66.77 20.00
CA VAL A 655 -20.01 67.39 20.34
C VAL A 655 -18.94 67.09 19.29
N ALA A 656 -18.97 65.90 18.69
CA ALA A 656 -18.08 65.52 17.60
C ALA A 656 -18.33 66.32 16.31
N VAL A 657 -19.60 66.60 15.97
CA VAL A 657 -19.93 67.37 14.76
C VAL A 657 -19.44 68.82 14.85
N CYS A 658 -19.58 69.49 16.00
CA CYS A 658 -19.09 70.86 16.20
C CYS A 658 -17.57 70.98 16.07
N SER A 659 -16.82 69.97 16.52
CA SER A 659 -15.35 69.96 16.46
C SER A 659 -14.81 69.63 15.05
N VAL A 660 -15.51 68.79 14.28
CA VAL A 660 -15.14 68.48 12.87
C VAL A 660 -15.31 69.71 11.95
N ILE A 661 -16.34 70.54 12.15
CA ILE A 661 -16.58 71.74 11.31
C ILE A 661 -15.43 72.77 11.44
N ALA A 662 -14.90 72.95 12.65
CA ALA A 662 -13.75 73.84 12.89
C ALA A 662 -12.47 73.35 12.19
N VAL A 663 -12.22 72.04 12.22
CA VAL A 663 -11.06 71.42 11.53
C VAL A 663 -11.20 71.47 10.01
N PHE A 664 -12.42 71.31 9.48
CA PHE A 664 -12.70 71.31 8.04
C PHE A 664 -12.34 72.65 7.35
N LEU A 665 -12.46 73.78 8.05
CA LEU A 665 -12.08 75.10 7.52
C LEU A 665 -10.57 75.30 7.43
N CYS A 666 -9.76 74.62 8.26
CA CYS A 666 -8.31 74.82 8.30
C CYS A 666 -7.51 73.94 7.32
N VAL A 667 -8.07 72.82 6.86
CA VAL A 667 -7.33 71.78 6.08
C VAL A 667 -7.47 71.94 4.55
N ARG A 668 -8.02 73.06 4.05
CA ARG A 668 -8.24 73.29 2.60
C ARG A 668 -6.97 73.57 1.76
N LYS A 669 -5.78 73.15 2.22
CA LYS A 669 -4.52 73.13 1.45
C LYS A 669 -3.70 71.85 1.69
N ARG A 670 -3.43 71.13 0.58
CA ARG A 670 -2.51 69.99 0.34
C ARG A 670 -3.02 68.55 0.59
N LYS A 671 -2.74 67.67 -0.40
CA LYS A 671 -2.71 66.18 -0.30
C LYS A 671 -1.34 65.76 0.31
N ARG A 672 -1.12 64.67 1.06
CA ARG A 672 -1.85 63.42 1.39
C ARG A 672 -1.59 62.21 0.46
N GLU A 673 -0.89 61.21 1.00
CA GLU A 673 -0.77 59.80 0.55
C GLU A 673 -1.21 58.83 1.69
N ILE A 674 -1.79 57.70 1.28
CA ILE A 674 -1.80 56.31 1.82
C ILE A 674 -1.73 55.99 3.36
N MET A 675 -2.81 55.32 3.86
CA MET A 675 -2.96 54.26 4.92
C MET A 675 -2.33 54.40 6.35
N PRO A 676 -2.74 53.64 7.42
CA PRO A 676 -3.50 52.37 7.47
C PRO A 676 -4.62 52.14 8.55
N ARG A 677 -5.43 51.09 8.30
CA ARG A 677 -6.00 50.00 9.18
C ARG A 677 -6.54 50.21 10.62
N SER A 678 -7.73 49.65 10.86
CA SER A 678 -8.20 48.91 12.06
C SER A 678 -9.38 48.00 11.62
N ASP A 679 -9.38 46.66 11.73
CA ASP A 679 -9.44 45.77 12.93
C ASP A 679 -10.79 45.88 13.71
N SER A 680 -11.49 44.82 14.14
CA SER A 680 -11.34 43.36 13.94
C SER A 680 -12.59 42.60 14.45
N ILE A 681 -12.83 41.36 14.02
CA ILE A 681 -13.48 40.31 14.85
C ILE A 681 -12.66 39.02 14.70
N LYS A 682 -12.45 38.30 15.81
CA LYS A 682 -11.34 37.35 15.99
C LYS A 682 -11.73 35.89 15.72
N LEU A 683 -11.03 35.22 14.81
CA LEU A 683 -10.52 33.86 15.10
C LEU A 683 -9.20 34.01 15.88
N GLN A 684 -8.89 33.07 16.77
CA GLN A 684 -7.80 33.25 17.74
C GLN A 684 -6.37 33.06 17.20
N HIS A 685 -6.20 32.60 15.94
CA HIS A 685 -4.89 32.53 15.27
C HIS A 685 -4.93 33.31 13.95
N PRO A 686 -3.85 34.06 13.60
CA PRO A 686 -3.83 34.89 12.39
C PRO A 686 -3.68 34.03 11.13
N THR A 687 -4.74 33.95 10.32
CA THR A 687 -4.72 33.24 9.03
C THR A 687 -3.75 33.88 8.05
N ILE A 688 -2.84 33.08 7.50
CA ILE A 688 -1.87 33.51 6.49
C ILE A 688 -2.44 33.40 5.07
N THR A 689 -2.07 34.31 4.19
CA THR A 689 -2.54 34.35 2.79
C THR A 689 -1.60 33.57 1.85
N TYR A 690 -2.13 33.09 0.73
CA TYR A 690 -1.33 32.50 -0.36
C TYR A 690 -0.14 33.38 -0.77
N GLY A 691 -0.34 34.70 -0.88
CA GLY A 691 0.73 35.63 -1.24
C GLY A 691 1.91 35.63 -0.26
N GLN A 692 1.62 35.53 1.05
CA GLN A 692 2.64 35.44 2.09
C GLN A 692 3.33 34.07 2.10
N LEU A 693 2.61 32.97 1.88
CA LEU A 693 3.22 31.65 1.78
C LEU A 693 4.08 31.49 0.53
N ARG A 694 3.63 32.07 -0.59
CA ARG A 694 4.40 32.13 -1.83
C ARG A 694 5.67 32.94 -1.66
N GLU A 695 5.64 34.06 -0.95
CA GLU A 695 6.85 34.82 -0.59
C GLU A 695 7.78 33.99 0.32
N ALA A 696 7.25 33.42 1.39
CA ALA A 696 7.99 32.65 2.38
C ALA A 696 8.68 31.38 1.82
N THR A 697 8.12 30.76 0.79
CA THR A 697 8.61 29.51 0.18
C THR A 697 9.41 29.70 -1.11
N GLY A 698 9.76 30.95 -1.47
CA GLY A 698 10.47 31.23 -2.74
C GLY A 698 9.61 30.96 -3.99
N SER A 699 8.30 31.17 -3.90
CA SER A 699 7.27 30.73 -4.86
C SER A 699 7.12 29.22 -4.99
N PHE A 700 7.18 28.50 -3.86
CA PHE A 700 7.11 27.03 -3.79
C PHE A 700 8.22 26.34 -4.61
N ASP A 701 9.44 26.88 -4.50
CA ASP A 701 10.61 26.42 -5.25
C ASP A 701 10.96 24.95 -4.93
N ALA A 702 11.50 24.24 -5.93
CA ALA A 702 11.86 22.83 -5.80
C ALA A 702 13.00 22.60 -4.79
N GLY A 703 13.92 23.56 -4.62
CA GLY A 703 14.96 23.52 -3.60
C GLY A 703 14.44 23.69 -2.17
N ASN A 704 13.21 24.20 -2.01
CA ASN A 704 12.52 24.30 -0.72
C ASN A 704 11.58 23.09 -0.46
N LEU A 705 11.44 22.15 -1.39
CA LEU A 705 10.62 20.94 -1.19
C LEU A 705 11.32 19.99 -0.20
N ILE A 706 10.74 19.82 1.00
CA ILE A 706 11.28 18.94 2.06
C ILE A 706 10.56 17.60 2.18
N GLY A 707 9.43 17.41 1.49
CA GLY A 707 8.76 16.12 1.41
C GLY A 707 7.59 16.12 0.42
N LYS A 708 7.25 14.96 -0.14
CA LYS A 708 6.07 14.78 -1.00
C LYS A 708 5.35 13.49 -0.62
N GLY A 709 4.10 13.62 -0.18
CA GLY A 709 3.27 12.52 0.31
C GLY A 709 2.17 12.12 -0.66
N SER A 710 1.27 11.23 -0.21
CA SER A 710 0.11 10.79 -0.99
C SER A 710 -0.90 11.89 -1.28
N PHE A 711 -1.02 12.90 -0.40
CA PHE A 711 -2.07 13.93 -0.44
C PHE A 711 -1.56 15.37 -0.64
N GLY A 712 -0.25 15.58 -0.80
CA GLY A 712 0.32 16.91 -0.92
C GLY A 712 1.86 16.97 -0.87
N SER A 713 2.38 18.19 -0.94
CA SER A 713 3.81 18.52 -0.91
C SER A 713 4.13 19.42 0.30
N VAL A 714 5.24 19.18 0.98
CA VAL A 714 5.70 19.98 2.12
C VAL A 714 6.91 20.80 1.72
N TYR A 715 6.82 22.12 1.88
CA TYR A 715 7.89 23.07 1.59
C TYR A 715 8.43 23.68 2.87
N LYS A 716 9.75 23.90 2.94
CA LYS A 716 10.33 24.84 3.91
C LYS A 716 9.98 26.26 3.49
N GLY A 717 9.65 27.11 4.45
CA GLY A 717 9.54 28.54 4.23
C GLY A 717 9.97 29.36 5.44
N GLU A 718 10.19 30.65 5.23
CA GLU A 718 10.53 31.62 6.27
C GLU A 718 9.51 32.77 6.25
N LEU A 719 8.81 32.98 7.35
CA LEU A 719 7.84 34.07 7.48
C LEU A 719 8.55 35.42 7.64
N ARG A 720 7.82 36.53 7.41
CA ARG A 720 8.37 37.91 7.47
C ARG A 720 8.94 38.33 8.84
N ASP A 721 8.68 37.56 9.89
CA ASP A 721 9.23 37.73 11.24
C ASP A 721 10.42 36.78 11.51
N ALA A 722 11.01 36.20 10.46
CA ALA A 722 12.06 35.18 10.46
C ALA A 722 11.66 33.84 11.11
N THR A 723 10.35 33.55 11.25
CA THR A 723 9.88 32.24 11.71
C THR A 723 10.03 31.20 10.60
N GLU A 724 10.90 30.20 10.80
CA GLU A 724 10.97 29.02 9.94
C GLU A 724 9.74 28.13 10.11
N VAL A 725 9.12 27.74 8.98
CA VAL A 725 7.87 26.95 8.94
C VAL A 725 7.95 25.82 7.92
N ALA A 726 7.15 24.77 8.14
CA ALA A 726 6.87 23.72 7.17
C ALA A 726 5.45 23.91 6.60
N VAL A 727 5.34 24.14 5.29
CA VAL A 727 4.10 24.45 4.57
C VAL A 727 3.64 23.21 3.79
N LYS A 728 2.67 22.46 4.35
CA LYS A 728 2.03 21.31 3.70
C LYS A 728 0.93 21.81 2.77
N VAL A 729 1.23 21.89 1.47
CA VAL A 729 0.31 22.26 0.39
C VAL A 729 -0.43 21.01 -0.09
N LEU A 730 -1.75 21.06 -0.17
CA LEU A 730 -2.56 19.92 -0.61
C LEU A 730 -2.69 19.83 -2.12
N ASP A 731 -2.75 18.59 -2.60
CA ASP A 731 -3.05 18.28 -3.99
C ASP A 731 -4.58 18.24 -4.19
N SER A 732 -5.15 19.38 -4.58
CA SER A 732 -6.61 19.56 -4.70
C SER A 732 -7.27 18.77 -5.84
N GLU A 733 -6.47 18.19 -6.74
CA GLU A 733 -6.94 17.43 -7.91
C GLU A 733 -7.01 15.91 -7.60
N LYS A 734 -6.54 15.49 -6.42
CA LYS A 734 -6.36 14.08 -6.07
C LYS A 734 -7.41 13.54 -5.11
N TYR A 735 -8.11 12.48 -5.51
CA TYR A 735 -9.14 11.81 -4.71
C TYR A 735 -8.65 11.48 -3.28
N GLY A 736 -9.45 11.86 -2.27
CA GLY A 736 -9.13 11.66 -0.85
C GLY A 736 -8.24 12.73 -0.19
N SER A 737 -7.67 13.70 -0.93
CA SER A 737 -6.86 14.76 -0.30
C SER A 737 -7.65 15.64 0.66
N TRP A 738 -8.92 15.95 0.33
CA TRP A 738 -9.84 16.69 1.21
C TRP A 738 -10.18 15.90 2.49
N LYS A 739 -10.43 14.58 2.38
CA LYS A 739 -10.58 13.66 3.52
C LYS A 739 -9.38 13.75 4.46
N SER A 740 -8.17 13.79 3.89
CA SER A 740 -6.93 13.87 4.65
C SER A 740 -6.75 15.22 5.35
N PHE A 741 -6.94 16.34 4.64
CA PHE A 741 -6.90 17.69 5.19
C PHE A 741 -7.88 17.88 6.36
N LEU A 742 -9.10 17.40 6.20
CA LEU A 742 -10.15 17.54 7.20
C LEU A 742 -9.87 16.69 8.44
N ALA A 743 -9.43 15.44 8.28
CA ALA A 743 -9.00 14.59 9.40
C ALA A 743 -7.85 15.22 10.18
N GLU A 744 -6.88 15.82 9.47
CA GLU A 744 -5.71 16.48 10.06
C GLU A 744 -6.10 17.77 10.78
N CYS A 745 -6.94 18.62 10.18
CA CYS A 745 -7.49 19.82 10.83
C CYS A 745 -8.30 19.47 12.09
N GLU A 746 -9.19 18.47 11.97
CA GLU A 746 -10.11 18.04 13.03
C GLU A 746 -9.35 17.48 14.24
N ALA A 747 -8.36 16.62 14.00
CA ALA A 747 -7.48 16.12 15.05
C ALA A 747 -6.66 17.25 15.68
N LEU A 748 -6.09 18.16 14.88
CA LEU A 748 -5.18 19.21 15.36
C LEU A 748 -5.88 20.42 16.01
N LYS A 749 -7.18 20.61 15.80
CA LYS A 749 -7.98 21.75 16.29
C LYS A 749 -7.91 21.92 17.81
N ASN A 750 -7.99 20.81 18.54
CA ASN A 750 -8.18 20.79 20.00
C ASN A 750 -7.02 20.11 20.78
N VAL A 751 -6.09 19.44 20.09
CA VAL A 751 -4.93 18.78 20.73
C VAL A 751 -3.79 19.77 20.95
N ARG A 752 -3.24 19.82 22.17
CA ARG A 752 -2.11 20.68 22.53
C ARG A 752 -1.19 19.97 23.50
N HIS A 753 -0.15 19.33 22.96
CA HIS A 753 0.81 18.56 23.75
C HIS A 753 2.23 18.81 23.23
N ARG A 754 3.24 18.74 24.11
CA ARG A 754 4.65 19.06 23.78
C ARG A 754 5.24 18.11 22.72
N ASN A 755 4.74 16.88 22.68
CA ASN A 755 5.16 15.82 21.76
C ASN A 755 4.20 15.65 20.56
N LEU A 756 3.42 16.68 20.24
CA LEU A 756 2.63 16.75 19.01
C LEU A 756 3.12 17.92 18.16
N ILE A 757 3.11 17.77 16.84
CA ILE A 757 3.48 18.86 15.95
C ILE A 757 2.50 20.03 16.09
N LYS A 758 3.04 21.23 16.31
CA LYS A 758 2.23 22.43 16.41
C LYS A 758 1.82 22.94 15.03
N LEU A 759 0.51 22.88 14.75
CA LEU A 759 -0.10 23.69 13.70
C LEU A 759 -0.04 25.16 14.12
N ILE A 760 0.67 25.99 13.34
CA ILE A 760 0.81 27.44 13.57
C ILE A 760 -0.42 28.15 13.01
N THR A 761 -0.78 27.85 11.76
CA THR A 761 -1.94 28.39 11.07
C THR A 761 -2.30 27.49 9.88
N SER A 762 -3.49 27.67 9.32
CA SER A 762 -3.82 27.21 7.96
C SER A 762 -3.83 28.40 6.99
N CYS A 763 -3.80 28.08 5.71
CA CYS A 763 -4.15 28.97 4.60
C CYS A 763 -5.34 28.35 3.85
N SER A 764 -6.38 29.15 3.62
CA SER A 764 -7.47 28.83 2.71
C SER A 764 -7.81 30.13 1.98
N SER A 765 -7.26 30.28 0.77
CA SER A 765 -7.37 31.52 -0.02
C SER A 765 -7.24 31.20 -1.51
N MET A 766 -7.49 32.17 -2.39
CA MET A 766 -7.26 31.97 -3.82
C MET A 766 -5.77 32.13 -4.19
N ASP A 767 -5.30 31.31 -5.12
CA ASP A 767 -3.97 31.44 -5.74
C ASP A 767 -3.95 32.56 -6.81
N ASN A 768 -2.80 32.75 -7.47
CA ASN A 768 -2.65 33.73 -8.55
C ASN A 768 -3.54 33.46 -9.78
N LYS A 769 -4.13 32.26 -9.91
CA LYS A 769 -5.02 31.85 -11.02
C LYS A 769 -6.51 31.91 -10.63
N GLY A 770 -6.84 32.25 -9.37
CA GLY A 770 -8.20 32.25 -8.84
C GLY A 770 -8.69 30.87 -8.39
N LEU A 771 -7.79 29.89 -8.25
CA LEU A 771 -8.09 28.55 -7.74
C LEU A 771 -7.99 28.51 -6.22
N GLN A 772 -8.78 27.64 -5.58
CA GLN A 772 -8.77 27.48 -4.13
C GLN A 772 -7.47 26.80 -3.68
N PHE A 773 -6.60 27.56 -3.03
CA PHE A 773 -5.35 27.07 -2.44
C PHE A 773 -5.54 26.79 -0.95
N VAL A 774 -5.18 25.56 -0.54
CA VAL A 774 -5.28 25.12 0.85
C VAL A 774 -3.94 24.53 1.31
N ALA A 775 -3.48 25.01 2.46
CA ALA A 775 -2.23 24.55 3.08
C ALA A 775 -2.31 24.58 4.61
N LEU A 776 -1.55 23.69 5.25
CA LEU A 776 -1.29 23.68 6.69
C LEU A 776 0.13 24.16 6.95
N VAL A 777 0.30 25.04 7.94
CA VAL A 777 1.58 25.64 8.30
C VAL A 777 1.98 25.18 9.68
N TYR A 778 3.04 24.38 9.73
CA TYR A 778 3.59 23.77 10.92
C TYR A 778 4.87 24.48 11.38
N GLU A 779 5.22 24.31 12.64
CA GLU A 779 6.60 24.57 13.09
C GLU A 779 7.60 23.70 12.29
N TYR A 780 8.72 24.29 11.89
CA TYR A 780 9.77 23.55 11.18
C TYR A 780 10.59 22.69 12.15
N MET A 781 10.88 21.45 11.75
CA MET A 781 11.59 20.46 12.55
C MET A 781 13.02 20.30 12.05
N HIS A 782 13.97 21.02 12.67
CA HIS A 782 15.36 21.10 12.24
C HIS A 782 16.06 19.75 12.09
N ASN A 783 15.72 18.80 12.97
CA ASN A 783 16.32 17.47 13.00
C ASN A 783 15.55 16.43 12.15
N GLY A 784 14.59 16.84 11.32
CA GLY A 784 13.92 15.98 10.34
C GLY A 784 13.04 14.90 10.96
N SER A 785 12.80 13.82 10.20
CA SER A 785 12.02 12.66 10.64
C SER A 785 12.87 11.61 11.36
N LEU A 786 12.25 10.84 12.25
CA LEU A 786 12.87 9.72 12.94
C LEU A 786 13.33 8.64 11.96
N GLU A 787 12.66 8.50 10.81
CA GLU A 787 13.10 7.63 9.72
C GLU A 787 14.51 7.99 9.20
N GLU A 788 14.83 9.28 9.08
CA GLU A 788 16.17 9.74 8.64
C GLU A 788 17.27 9.39 9.67
N TRP A 789 16.94 9.38 10.96
CA TRP A 789 17.85 8.96 12.04
C TRP A 789 18.04 7.45 12.06
N ILE A 790 16.96 6.67 11.97
CA ILE A 790 17.01 5.19 11.96
C ILE A 790 17.76 4.68 10.71
N LYS A 791 17.58 5.33 9.56
CA LYS A 791 18.33 5.01 8.32
C LYS A 791 19.75 5.59 8.28
N GLY A 792 20.21 6.26 9.34
CA GLY A 792 21.55 6.87 9.41
C GLY A 792 21.83 7.98 8.38
N SER A 793 20.77 8.52 7.75
CA SER A 793 20.83 9.69 6.88
C SER A 793 20.99 10.99 7.67
N ARG A 794 20.64 10.97 8.96
CA ARG A 794 21.06 11.94 9.96
C ARG A 794 21.95 11.29 11.02
N ARG A 795 22.92 12.07 11.46
CA ARG A 795 23.90 11.75 12.51
C ARG A 795 24.05 12.97 13.40
N ARG A 796 24.48 12.76 14.65
CA ARG A 796 24.86 13.82 15.58
C ARG A 796 26.06 14.60 15.06
N LEU A 797 26.37 15.74 15.69
CA LEU A 797 27.50 16.61 15.33
C LEU A 797 28.88 15.93 15.45
N ASP A 798 28.99 14.86 16.24
CA ASP A 798 30.18 14.00 16.36
C ASP A 798 30.25 12.88 15.29
N GLY A 799 29.25 12.78 14.41
CA GLY A 799 29.11 11.72 13.41
C GLY A 799 28.44 10.43 13.92
N GLY A 800 28.08 10.36 15.21
CA GLY A 800 27.41 9.20 15.81
C GLY A 800 25.90 9.14 15.54
N LEU A 801 25.30 7.96 15.74
CA LEU A 801 23.84 7.80 15.80
C LEU A 801 23.29 8.14 17.21
N MET A 802 21.96 8.14 17.35
CA MET A 802 21.29 8.29 18.65
C MET A 802 21.72 7.17 19.63
N ASN A 803 22.12 7.56 20.84
CA ASN A 803 22.43 6.66 21.95
C ASN A 803 21.16 6.08 22.61
N ILE A 804 21.34 5.18 23.58
CA ILE A 804 20.24 4.45 24.23
C ILE A 804 19.26 5.38 24.94
N LEU A 805 19.75 6.43 25.62
CA LEU A 805 18.95 7.40 26.36
C LEU A 805 18.19 8.33 25.40
N GLU A 806 18.81 8.75 24.29
CA GLU A 806 18.17 9.52 23.21
C GLU A 806 17.00 8.74 22.60
N ARG A 807 17.23 7.48 22.19
CA ARG A 807 16.17 6.60 21.65
C ARG A 807 15.05 6.34 22.68
N LEU A 808 15.40 6.19 23.96
CA LEU A 808 14.41 5.98 25.02
C LEU A 808 13.57 7.22 25.31
N ASN A 809 14.16 8.42 25.25
CA ASN A 809 13.42 9.66 25.38
C ASN A 809 12.47 9.85 24.19
N VAL A 810 12.92 9.60 22.95
CA VAL A 810 12.05 9.57 21.75
C VAL A 810 10.88 8.59 21.92
N ALA A 811 11.14 7.37 22.40
CA ALA A 811 10.10 6.38 22.66
C ALA A 811 9.08 6.84 23.72
N ILE A 812 9.55 7.48 24.79
CA ILE A 812 8.71 8.04 25.86
C ILE A 812 7.89 9.23 25.35
N ASP A 813 8.47 10.10 24.54
CA ASP A 813 7.83 11.25 23.93
C ASP A 813 6.66 10.84 23.02
N VAL A 814 6.89 9.88 22.12
CA VAL A 814 5.83 9.31 21.27
C VAL A 814 4.75 8.62 22.11
N ALA A 815 5.12 7.89 23.18
CA ALA A 815 4.13 7.31 24.08
C ALA A 815 3.33 8.37 24.87
N CYS A 816 3.94 9.50 25.26
CA CYS A 816 3.22 10.62 25.88
C CYS A 816 2.24 11.26 24.91
N ALA A 817 2.62 11.40 23.63
CA ALA A 817 1.73 11.88 22.57
C ALA A 817 0.51 10.95 22.39
N VAL A 818 0.73 9.64 22.26
CA VAL A 818 -0.34 8.67 22.04
C VAL A 818 -1.23 8.50 23.29
N ASP A 819 -0.66 8.50 24.51
CA ASP A 819 -1.44 8.49 25.75
C ASP A 819 -2.35 9.72 25.88
N TYR A 820 -1.83 10.91 25.55
CA TYR A 820 -2.60 12.14 25.53
C TYR A 820 -3.76 12.09 24.51
N LEU A 821 -3.49 11.60 23.29
CA LEU A 821 -4.51 11.44 22.24
C LEU A 821 -5.61 10.44 22.64
N HIS A 822 -5.26 9.36 23.33
CA HIS A 822 -6.19 8.27 23.68
C HIS A 822 -7.02 8.54 24.94
N HIS A 823 -6.46 9.27 25.92
CA HIS A 823 -7.03 9.33 27.27
C HIS A 823 -7.28 10.75 27.80
N ASP A 824 -6.50 11.74 27.37
CA ASP A 824 -6.53 13.09 27.95
C ASP A 824 -7.18 14.13 27.00
N CYS A 825 -7.54 13.70 25.78
CA CYS A 825 -8.41 14.43 24.87
C CYS A 825 -9.89 14.21 25.21
N GLU A 826 -10.72 15.26 25.10
CA GLU A 826 -12.17 15.21 25.35
C GLU A 826 -12.89 14.14 24.50
N ILE A 827 -12.42 13.95 23.26
CA ILE A 827 -12.78 12.82 22.39
C ILE A 827 -11.48 12.09 22.05
N PRO A 828 -11.35 10.77 22.33
CA PRO A 828 -10.16 10.01 21.98
C PRO A 828 -9.85 10.06 20.48
N VAL A 829 -8.62 10.40 20.15
CA VAL A 829 -8.11 10.50 18.77
C VAL A 829 -7.21 9.29 18.50
N VAL A 830 -7.51 8.53 17.45
CA VAL A 830 -6.70 7.42 16.94
C VAL A 830 -5.98 7.90 15.69
N HIS A 831 -4.65 7.85 15.68
CA HIS A 831 -3.79 8.38 14.62
C HIS A 831 -3.88 7.57 13.32
N CYS A 832 -4.01 6.24 13.42
CA CYS A 832 -4.15 5.29 12.30
C CYS A 832 -2.96 5.18 11.31
N ASP A 833 -1.87 5.93 11.49
CA ASP A 833 -0.68 5.89 10.62
C ASP A 833 0.62 6.24 11.37
N LEU A 834 0.82 5.63 12.55
CA LEU A 834 2.01 5.88 13.36
C LEU A 834 3.20 5.08 12.83
N LYS A 835 4.21 5.80 12.33
CA LYS A 835 5.45 5.28 11.70
C LYS A 835 6.60 6.30 11.85
N PRO A 836 7.88 5.94 11.68
CA PRO A 836 8.99 6.86 11.94
C PRO A 836 9.04 8.10 11.04
N SER A 837 8.52 8.04 9.81
CA SER A 837 8.42 9.23 8.94
C SER A 837 7.38 10.25 9.41
N ASN A 838 6.44 9.84 10.25
CA ASN A 838 5.43 10.69 10.89
C ASN A 838 5.83 11.14 12.31
N VAL A 839 7.00 10.72 12.80
CA VAL A 839 7.60 11.21 14.05
C VAL A 839 8.74 12.15 13.67
N LEU A 840 8.61 13.44 13.98
CA LEU A 840 9.62 14.44 13.68
C LEU A 840 10.39 14.84 14.94
N VAL A 841 11.63 15.28 14.78
CA VAL A 841 12.53 15.63 15.88
C VAL A 841 12.82 17.13 15.81
N ASP A 842 12.58 17.85 16.90
CA ASP A 842 12.94 19.26 16.99
C ASP A 842 14.42 19.47 17.34
N LYS A 843 14.85 20.74 17.33
CA LYS A 843 16.24 21.15 17.61
C LYS A 843 16.77 20.67 18.97
N ASP A 844 15.89 20.44 19.95
CA ASP A 844 16.22 20.07 21.33
C ASP A 844 16.12 18.54 21.54
N MET A 845 16.11 17.77 20.43
CA MET A 845 15.96 16.31 20.37
C MET A 845 14.63 15.78 20.98
N THR A 846 13.61 16.63 21.09
CA THR A 846 12.27 16.22 21.53
C THR A 846 11.50 15.64 20.34
N ALA A 847 10.90 14.46 20.51
CA ALA A 847 10.09 13.85 19.46
C ALA A 847 8.66 14.38 19.45
N LYS A 848 8.13 14.63 18.25
CA LYS A 848 6.79 15.16 17.99
C LYS A 848 6.09 14.35 16.91
N VAL A 849 4.92 13.81 17.25
CA VAL A 849 4.08 13.05 16.31
C VAL A 849 3.29 14.01 15.42
N GLY A 850 3.22 13.72 14.11
CA GLY A 850 2.56 14.53 13.10
C GLY A 850 1.95 13.72 11.94
N ASP A 851 1.44 14.42 10.93
CA ASP A 851 0.64 13.86 9.82
C ASP A 851 -0.62 13.12 10.27
N PHE A 852 -1.59 13.88 10.79
CA PHE A 852 -2.91 13.38 11.21
C PHE A 852 -3.85 13.09 10.03
N GLY A 853 -3.32 12.95 8.81
CA GLY A 853 -4.07 12.79 7.56
C GLY A 853 -4.95 11.53 7.45
N LEU A 854 -4.82 10.57 8.39
CA LEU A 854 -5.69 9.38 8.50
C LEU A 854 -6.41 9.27 9.86
N ALA A 855 -6.30 10.29 10.71
CA ALA A 855 -6.78 10.23 12.08
C ALA A 855 -8.32 10.10 12.20
N LYS A 856 -8.78 9.46 13.28
CA LYS A 856 -10.20 9.22 13.59
C LYS A 856 -10.49 9.53 15.05
N LEU A 857 -11.59 10.24 15.29
CA LEU A 857 -12.07 10.53 16.64
C LEU A 857 -13.16 9.52 17.02
N LEU A 858 -13.01 8.86 18.17
CA LEU A 858 -13.90 7.80 18.63
C LEU A 858 -15.13 8.39 19.32
N ALA A 859 -16.20 8.60 18.55
CA ALA A 859 -17.48 9.06 19.06
C ALA A 859 -18.22 7.96 19.85
N GLU A 860 -17.96 7.96 21.16
CA GLU A 860 -18.68 7.34 22.28
C GLU A 860 -18.76 5.82 22.44
N ARG A 861 -18.70 5.44 23.73
CA ARG A 861 -18.81 4.07 24.25
C ARG A 861 -20.27 3.59 24.22
N GLY A 862 -20.51 2.47 23.55
CA GLY A 862 -21.75 1.72 23.69
C GLY A 862 -21.56 0.30 23.16
N ALA A 863 -21.70 -0.70 24.04
CA ALA A 863 -21.74 -2.10 23.63
C ALA A 863 -22.92 -2.35 22.68
N ASP A 864 -22.79 -3.37 21.83
CA ASP A 864 -23.78 -3.83 20.85
C ASP A 864 -24.25 -2.81 19.80
N LYS A 865 -23.47 -2.71 18.72
CA LYS A 865 -24.00 -2.80 17.34
C LYS A 865 -22.91 -3.15 16.33
N GLN A 866 -23.04 -4.31 15.70
CA GLN A 866 -22.47 -4.56 14.37
C GLN A 866 -23.09 -3.57 13.38
N SER A 867 -22.38 -2.47 13.10
CA SER A 867 -22.72 -1.54 12.02
C SER A 867 -21.73 -1.76 10.88
N ILE A 868 -22.21 -2.30 9.76
CA ILE A 868 -21.43 -2.42 8.54
C ILE A 868 -21.13 -1.00 8.03
N SER A 869 -19.85 -0.65 7.96
CA SER A 869 -19.33 0.56 7.30
C SER A 869 -18.21 0.05 6.41
N SER A 870 -18.51 -0.03 5.13
CA SER A 870 -17.81 -0.86 4.15
C SER A 870 -16.86 -0.07 3.25
N THR A 871 -16.03 0.81 3.82
CA THR A 871 -14.86 1.33 3.10
C THR A 871 -13.73 0.31 3.11
N ALA A 872 -13.71 -0.56 2.11
CA ALA A 872 -12.70 -1.59 1.87
C ALA A 872 -11.39 -0.99 1.32
N GLY A 873 -10.78 -0.07 2.07
CA GLY A 873 -9.43 0.46 1.83
C GLY A 873 -8.49 0.03 2.97
N LEU A 874 -7.27 -0.41 2.63
CA LEU A 874 -6.23 -0.68 3.61
C LEU A 874 -5.92 0.61 4.40
N ARG A 875 -5.93 0.55 5.73
CA ARG A 875 -5.74 1.72 6.62
C ARG A 875 -4.36 1.70 7.27
N GLY A 876 -3.60 2.78 7.07
CA GLY A 876 -2.23 2.93 7.59
C GLY A 876 -1.15 2.40 6.63
N SER A 877 0.11 2.66 6.97
CA SER A 877 1.27 2.32 6.15
C SER A 877 1.69 0.85 6.32
N VAL A 878 2.01 0.19 5.19
CA VAL A 878 2.46 -1.21 5.13
C VAL A 878 3.57 -1.47 6.15
N GLY A 879 3.44 -2.57 6.92
CA GLY A 879 4.34 -2.94 8.02
C GLY A 879 3.88 -2.45 9.41
N TYR A 880 3.12 -1.36 9.49
CA TYR A 880 2.62 -0.78 10.75
C TYR A 880 1.12 -1.01 10.97
N ILE A 881 0.42 -1.51 9.95
CA ILE A 881 -1.02 -1.80 9.97
C ILE A 881 -1.34 -2.87 11.03
N PRO A 882 -2.24 -2.60 11.98
CA PRO A 882 -2.76 -3.60 12.93
C PRO A 882 -3.49 -4.74 12.19
N PRO A 883 -3.27 -6.02 12.56
CA PRO A 883 -3.86 -7.17 11.86
C PRO A 883 -5.39 -7.09 11.72
N GLU A 884 -6.08 -6.53 12.71
CA GLU A 884 -7.54 -6.36 12.71
C GLU A 884 -8.05 -5.40 11.61
N TYR A 885 -7.25 -4.42 11.18
CA TYR A 885 -7.65 -3.51 10.09
C TYR A 885 -7.64 -4.22 8.73
N GLY A 886 -6.76 -5.21 8.55
CA GLY A 886 -6.78 -6.10 7.37
C GLY A 886 -8.03 -6.99 7.30
N LEU A 887 -8.72 -7.20 8.42
CA LEU A 887 -9.99 -7.92 8.52
C LEU A 887 -11.22 -6.98 8.42
N GLY A 888 -11.02 -5.72 8.04
CA GLY A 888 -12.10 -4.73 7.89
C GLY A 888 -12.66 -4.16 9.20
N LEU A 889 -11.99 -4.37 10.33
CA LEU A 889 -12.44 -3.82 11.61
C LEU A 889 -12.19 -2.30 11.71
N LYS A 890 -12.95 -1.63 12.57
CA LYS A 890 -12.87 -0.17 12.77
C LYS A 890 -11.56 0.24 13.45
N ALA A 891 -11.18 1.51 13.27
CA ALA A 891 -10.04 2.08 13.99
C ALA A 891 -10.25 2.03 15.52
N THR A 892 -9.22 1.67 16.27
CA THR A 892 -9.23 1.57 17.74
C THR A 892 -7.94 2.12 18.35
N THR A 893 -7.99 2.51 19.62
CA THR A 893 -6.77 2.87 20.39
C THR A 893 -5.78 1.71 20.47
N SER A 894 -6.25 0.47 20.58
CA SER A 894 -5.41 -0.73 20.50
C SER A 894 -4.66 -0.87 19.17
N GLY A 895 -5.20 -0.32 18.07
CA GLY A 895 -4.52 -0.29 16.78
C GLY A 895 -3.30 0.63 16.78
N ASP A 896 -3.45 1.86 17.26
CA ASP A 896 -2.31 2.78 17.46
C ASP A 896 -1.25 2.20 18.40
N VAL A 897 -1.66 1.47 19.44
CA VAL A 897 -0.75 0.73 20.33
C VAL A 897 0.08 -0.29 19.56
N TYR A 898 -0.51 -1.04 18.64
CA TYR A 898 0.23 -1.98 17.79
C TYR A 898 1.26 -1.27 16.92
N SER A 899 0.85 -0.21 16.22
CA SER A 899 1.76 0.60 15.39
C SER A 899 2.88 1.24 16.22
N TYR A 900 2.58 1.71 17.44
CA TYR A 900 3.58 2.19 18.40
C TYR A 900 4.57 1.09 18.80
N GLY A 901 4.08 -0.13 19.04
CA GLY A 901 4.93 -1.30 19.29
C GLY A 901 5.91 -1.56 18.15
N VAL A 902 5.43 -1.51 16.90
CA VAL A 902 6.27 -1.65 15.71
C VAL A 902 7.33 -0.55 15.62
N VAL A 903 6.96 0.72 15.81
CA VAL A 903 7.90 1.86 15.83
C VAL A 903 8.95 1.71 16.94
N LEU A 904 8.55 1.22 18.12
CA LEU A 904 9.46 1.01 19.25
C LEU A 904 10.47 -0.10 18.97
N LEU A 905 10.06 -1.19 18.32
CA LEU A 905 10.96 -2.25 17.91
C LEU A 905 11.92 -1.78 16.80
N GLU A 906 11.44 -1.05 15.81
CA GLU A 906 12.27 -0.51 14.72
C GLU A 906 13.33 0.47 15.23
N LEU A 907 12.96 1.35 16.18
CA LEU A 907 13.87 2.34 16.76
C LEU A 907 15.07 1.71 17.50
N PHE A 908 14.87 0.58 18.18
CA PHE A 908 15.94 -0.08 18.96
C PHE A 908 16.67 -1.18 18.21
N THR A 909 16.10 -1.70 17.12
CA THR A 909 16.76 -2.69 16.25
C THR A 909 17.46 -2.07 15.04
N GLY A 910 17.08 -0.84 14.65
CA GLY A 910 17.51 -0.24 13.38
C GLY A 910 16.85 -0.88 12.15
N LYS A 911 15.79 -1.70 12.34
CA LYS A 911 15.19 -2.53 11.29
C LYS A 911 13.72 -2.19 11.08
N SER A 912 13.43 -1.58 9.93
CA SER A 912 12.07 -1.24 9.51
C SER A 912 11.18 -2.48 9.36
N PRO A 913 9.87 -2.46 9.69
CA PRO A 913 9.00 -3.63 9.51
C PRO A 913 8.87 -4.11 8.05
N THR A 914 9.17 -3.25 7.08
CA THR A 914 9.30 -3.59 5.66
C THR A 914 10.75 -3.79 5.20
N HIS A 915 11.71 -3.83 6.13
CA HIS A 915 13.10 -4.14 5.83
C HIS A 915 13.18 -5.58 5.34
N GLU A 916 13.97 -5.74 4.29
CA GLU A 916 14.42 -6.94 3.59
C GLU A 916 14.63 -8.23 4.42
N ILE A 917 14.93 -8.13 5.72
CA ILE A 917 15.10 -9.28 6.62
C ILE A 917 13.76 -9.87 7.10
N PHE A 918 12.67 -9.10 7.01
CA PHE A 918 11.33 -9.53 7.41
C PHE A 918 10.57 -10.05 6.20
N SER A 919 10.13 -11.30 6.34
CA SER A 919 9.91 -12.17 5.20
C SER A 919 8.88 -13.24 5.55
N ARG A 920 7.71 -13.12 4.90
CA ARG A 920 6.52 -13.99 5.05
C ARG A 920 6.06 -14.15 6.49
N ASP A 921 6.49 -15.21 7.18
CA ASP A 921 6.07 -15.46 8.55
C ASP A 921 6.93 -14.73 9.58
N LEU A 922 8.16 -14.32 9.24
CA LEU A 922 9.06 -13.60 10.14
C LEU A 922 8.82 -12.09 10.01
N SER A 923 8.02 -11.52 10.90
CA SER A 923 7.90 -10.08 11.11
C SER A 923 8.96 -9.56 12.09
N LEU A 924 9.19 -8.24 12.11
CA LEU A 924 9.98 -7.54 13.13
C LEU A 924 9.63 -8.00 14.56
N ILE A 925 8.33 -8.16 14.82
CA ILE A 925 7.78 -8.60 16.11
C ILE A 925 8.25 -10.02 16.43
N LYS A 926 8.13 -10.95 15.49
CA LYS A 926 8.53 -12.36 15.69
C LYS A 926 10.04 -12.52 15.80
N TRP A 927 10.84 -11.74 15.05
CA TRP A 927 12.29 -11.75 15.13
C TRP A 927 12.81 -11.25 16.49
N VAL A 928 12.30 -10.10 16.98
CA VAL A 928 12.63 -9.65 18.35
C VAL A 928 12.15 -10.67 19.38
N LYS A 929 10.95 -11.26 19.20
CA LYS A 929 10.40 -12.27 20.12
C LYS A 929 11.25 -13.56 20.18
N SER A 930 11.94 -13.95 19.11
CA SER A 930 12.82 -15.12 19.13
C SER A 930 14.11 -14.93 19.94
N ALA A 931 14.62 -13.69 20.04
CA ALA A 931 15.81 -13.38 20.84
C ALA A 931 15.47 -12.95 22.29
N PHE A 932 14.21 -12.63 22.56
CA PHE A 932 13.76 -12.08 23.84
C PHE A 932 13.52 -13.14 24.92
N PRO A 933 13.98 -12.97 26.18
CA PRO A 933 14.78 -11.86 26.71
C PRO A 933 16.31 -12.12 26.73
N ALA A 934 16.76 -13.35 26.48
CA ALA A 934 18.13 -13.77 26.80
C ALA A 934 19.19 -13.30 25.79
N ASN A 935 18.84 -13.20 24.50
CA ASN A 935 19.78 -12.99 23.39
C ASN A 935 19.55 -11.64 22.69
N ILE A 936 19.06 -10.61 23.42
CA ILE A 936 18.65 -9.34 22.80
C ILE A 936 19.78 -8.61 22.04
N GLU A 937 21.05 -8.90 22.33
CA GLU A 937 22.20 -8.39 21.56
C GLU A 937 22.20 -8.86 20.09
N GLU A 938 21.46 -9.91 19.73
CA GLU A 938 21.32 -10.37 18.33
C GLU A 938 20.34 -9.52 17.50
N VAL A 939 19.49 -8.71 18.16
CA VAL A 939 18.42 -7.94 17.50
C VAL A 939 18.52 -6.44 17.69
N VAL A 940 19.19 -5.98 18.76
CA VAL A 940 19.45 -4.55 18.99
C VAL A 940 20.42 -4.02 17.93
N ASP A 941 20.23 -2.75 17.54
CA ASP A 941 21.04 -2.06 16.54
C ASP A 941 22.56 -2.23 16.80
N PRO A 942 23.34 -2.79 15.85
CA PRO A 942 24.77 -3.00 16.03
C PRO A 942 25.57 -1.73 16.31
N GLU A 943 25.22 -0.58 15.73
CA GLU A 943 25.91 0.70 16.05
C GLU A 943 25.57 1.15 17.48
N LEU A 944 24.38 0.83 18.00
CA LEU A 944 24.01 1.09 19.40
C LEU A 944 24.81 0.17 20.36
N LEU A 945 24.95 -1.12 20.04
CA LEU A 945 25.76 -2.07 20.81
C LEU A 945 27.25 -1.74 20.79
N LEU A 946 27.77 -1.23 19.67
CA LEU A 946 29.14 -0.70 19.59
C LEU A 946 29.31 0.53 20.48
N SER A 947 28.35 1.48 20.46
CA SER A 947 28.41 2.66 21.35
C SER A 947 28.41 2.30 22.84
N ILE A 948 27.69 1.23 23.23
CA ILE A 948 27.69 0.66 24.58
C ILE A 948 29.07 0.09 24.93
N LYS A 949 29.73 -0.61 24.00
CA LYS A 949 31.05 -1.23 24.18
C LYS A 949 32.21 -0.21 24.16
N ASP A 950 32.13 0.84 23.34
CA ASP A 950 33.14 1.89 23.27
C ASP A 950 33.06 2.90 24.44
N SER A 951 31.92 2.97 25.14
CA SER A 951 31.74 3.82 26.32
C SER A 951 32.64 3.44 27.52
N HIS A 952 33.37 2.31 27.46
CA HIS A 952 34.32 1.86 28.48
C HIS A 952 35.49 2.84 28.79
N HIS A 953 35.66 3.93 28.04
CA HIS A 953 36.74 4.91 28.23
C HIS A 953 36.29 6.36 28.52
N GLY A 954 34.99 6.62 28.66
CA GLY A 954 34.43 7.96 28.95
C GLY A 954 33.68 8.01 30.27
N ALA A 955 34.18 8.76 31.26
CA ALA A 955 33.56 8.82 32.59
C ALA A 955 32.28 9.69 32.60
N GLN A 956 31.10 9.06 32.54
CA GLN A 956 29.92 9.39 33.38
C GLN A 956 28.76 8.44 33.14
N PHE A 957 28.30 7.78 34.21
CA PHE A 957 27.03 7.04 34.35
C PHE A 957 26.62 6.08 33.22
N GLU A 958 26.91 4.78 33.40
CA GLU A 958 26.00 3.63 33.21
C GLU A 958 26.82 2.34 33.38
N SER A 959 26.29 1.30 34.06
CA SER A 959 26.93 -0.03 34.01
C SER A 959 26.34 -0.82 32.84
N PRO A 960 27.12 -1.65 32.13
CA PRO A 960 26.62 -2.42 30.99
C PRO A 960 25.40 -3.28 31.35
N GLU A 961 25.33 -3.81 32.58
CA GLU A 961 24.18 -4.59 33.05
C GLU A 961 22.89 -3.75 33.05
N LYS A 962 22.96 -2.48 33.49
CA LYS A 962 21.79 -1.57 33.50
C LYS A 962 21.32 -1.20 32.09
N GLN A 963 22.25 -1.02 31.15
CA GLN A 963 21.91 -0.79 29.74
C GLN A 963 21.22 -2.04 29.15
N GLN A 964 21.71 -3.23 29.46
CA GLN A 964 21.11 -4.49 29.03
C GLN A 964 19.72 -4.74 29.65
N GLU A 965 19.56 -4.54 30.97
CA GLU A 965 18.25 -4.56 31.64
C GLU A 965 17.26 -3.56 31.03
N CYS A 966 17.73 -2.35 30.70
CA CYS A 966 16.92 -1.33 30.06
C CYS A 966 16.45 -1.75 28.66
N LEU A 967 17.34 -2.33 27.83
CA LEU A 967 16.98 -2.87 26.51
C LEU A 967 15.95 -4.01 26.61
N ILE A 968 16.10 -4.91 27.60
CA ILE A 968 15.09 -5.96 27.88
C ILE A 968 13.74 -5.33 28.25
N ALA A 969 13.72 -4.31 29.13
CA ALA A 969 12.48 -3.63 29.49
C ALA A 969 11.80 -2.97 28.28
N ILE A 970 12.58 -2.33 27.39
CA ILE A 970 12.08 -1.63 26.19
C ILE A 970 11.52 -2.61 25.15
N LEU A 971 12.28 -3.64 24.77
CA LEU A 971 11.84 -4.63 23.78
C LEU A 971 10.62 -5.42 24.30
N GLY A 972 10.58 -5.71 25.61
CA GLY A 972 9.42 -6.32 26.25
C GLY A 972 8.15 -5.46 26.17
N VAL A 973 8.27 -4.14 26.23
CA VAL A 973 7.15 -3.21 25.97
C VAL A 973 6.74 -3.25 24.49
N GLY A 974 7.69 -3.16 23.55
CA GLY A 974 7.40 -3.23 22.11
C GLY A 974 6.65 -4.51 21.71
N LEU A 975 7.10 -5.66 22.21
CA LEU A 975 6.43 -6.96 22.02
C LEU A 975 5.04 -7.02 22.68
N SER A 976 4.84 -6.39 23.85
CA SER A 976 3.55 -6.35 24.53
C SER A 976 2.54 -5.45 23.80
N CYS A 977 3.02 -4.38 23.15
CA CYS A 977 2.21 -3.48 22.32
C CYS A 977 1.79 -4.17 21.01
N ALA A 978 2.69 -4.92 20.39
CA ALA A 978 2.51 -5.51 19.06
C ALA A 978 1.93 -6.95 19.06
N VAL A 979 1.14 -7.31 20.07
CA VAL A 979 0.42 -8.60 20.13
C VAL A 979 -0.67 -8.64 19.06
N GLU A 980 -0.89 -9.77 18.38
CA GLU A 980 -1.87 -9.86 17.28
C GLU A 980 -3.31 -9.57 17.74
N SER A 981 -3.75 -10.11 18.89
CA SER A 981 -5.09 -9.85 19.45
C SER A 981 -5.19 -8.47 20.14
N PRO A 982 -6.13 -7.58 19.75
CA PRO A 982 -6.27 -6.25 20.35
C PRO A 982 -6.56 -6.25 21.85
N ASP A 983 -7.30 -7.24 22.35
CA ASP A 983 -7.70 -7.35 23.77
C ASP A 983 -6.55 -7.84 24.67
N GLN A 984 -5.48 -8.36 24.08
CA GLN A 984 -4.29 -8.85 24.78
C GLN A 984 -3.13 -7.85 24.76
N ARG A 985 -3.27 -6.71 24.06
CA ARG A 985 -2.26 -5.66 24.02
C ARG A 985 -2.24 -4.90 25.34
N ILE A 986 -1.03 -4.54 25.79
CA ILE A 986 -0.84 -3.60 26.89
C ILE A 986 -1.41 -2.22 26.52
N THR A 987 -1.92 -1.45 27.48
CA THR A 987 -2.36 -0.07 27.18
C THR A 987 -1.16 0.85 26.93
N ILE A 988 -1.33 1.91 26.13
CA ILE A 988 -0.26 2.90 25.92
C ILE A 988 0.20 3.55 27.25
N ARG A 989 -0.73 3.70 28.20
CA ARG A 989 -0.48 4.26 29.54
C ARG A 989 0.44 3.36 30.37
N ASP A 990 0.22 2.05 30.34
CA ASP A 990 1.07 1.06 31.01
C ASP A 990 2.44 0.93 30.32
N SER A 991 2.48 1.00 28.99
CA SER A 991 3.73 1.05 28.22
C SER A 991 4.56 2.28 28.57
N LEU A 992 3.93 3.45 28.63
CA LEU A 992 4.56 4.71 29.04
C LEU A 992 5.12 4.62 30.48
N HIS A 993 4.38 3.99 31.40
CA HIS A 993 4.85 3.77 32.77
C HIS A 993 6.07 2.84 32.81
N LYS A 994 6.05 1.73 32.06
CA LYS A 994 7.17 0.79 31.96
C LYS A 994 8.43 1.43 31.35
N LEU A 995 8.29 2.24 30.29
CA LEU A 995 9.42 2.93 29.66
C LEU A 995 10.02 4.03 30.56
N LYS A 996 9.18 4.81 31.25
CA LYS A 996 9.65 5.75 32.28
C LYS A 996 10.41 5.03 33.38
N LYS A 997 9.90 3.89 33.88
CA LYS A 997 10.61 3.05 34.87
C LYS A 997 11.94 2.50 34.35
N ALA A 998 12.04 2.12 33.07
CA ALA A 998 13.29 1.69 32.45
C ALA A 998 14.33 2.82 32.45
N ARG A 999 13.93 4.01 32.00
CA ARG A 999 14.79 5.22 32.04
C ARG A 999 15.23 5.58 33.46
N ASP A 1000 14.31 5.56 34.41
CA ASP A 1000 14.62 5.88 35.82
C ASP A 1000 15.50 4.79 36.48
N THR A 1001 15.60 3.60 35.88
CA THR A 1001 16.52 2.54 36.31
C THR A 1001 17.91 2.72 35.69
N LEU A 1002 17.95 3.10 34.41
CA LEU A 1002 19.18 3.45 33.68
C LEU A 1002 19.91 4.63 34.34
N LEU A 1003 19.17 5.70 34.69
CA LEU A 1003 19.70 6.93 35.29
C LEU A 1003 20.06 6.83 36.80
N LYS A 1004 19.83 5.69 37.46
CA LYS A 1004 20.18 5.53 38.89
C LYS A 1004 21.70 5.33 39.05
N PRO A 1005 22.39 6.07 39.94
CA PRO A 1005 23.79 5.81 40.27
C PRO A 1005 24.02 4.38 40.75
N THR A 1006 25.15 3.77 40.37
CA THR A 1006 25.68 2.54 41.00
C THR A 1006 26.33 2.92 42.32
N LEU A 1007 25.76 2.46 43.44
CA LEU A 1007 26.41 2.50 44.75
C LEU A 1007 27.10 1.16 44.99
N ASP A 1008 28.35 1.00 44.56
CA ASP A 1008 29.20 -0.09 45.04
C ASP A 1008 30.70 0.18 44.90
N HIS A 1009 31.36 0.44 46.04
CA HIS A 1009 32.29 -0.50 46.66
C HIS A 1009 32.98 0.13 47.88
N LYS A 1010 32.83 -0.48 49.05
CA LYS A 1010 33.80 -0.33 50.14
C LYS A 1010 35.02 -1.20 49.82
N PRO A 1011 36.25 -0.67 49.80
CA PRO A 1011 37.43 -1.52 49.73
C PRO A 1011 37.71 -2.15 51.11
N TYR A 1012 37.96 -3.45 51.13
CA TYR A 1012 38.66 -4.12 52.23
C TYR A 1012 40.14 -4.16 51.89
N LEU A 1013 40.98 -3.67 52.80
CA LEU A 1013 42.43 -3.88 52.80
C LEU A 1013 42.91 -3.87 54.25
N ASP A 1014 43.83 -4.78 54.57
CA ASP A 1014 44.06 -5.30 55.91
C ASP A 1014 45.01 -4.48 56.82
N LEU A 1015 45.10 -4.98 58.07
CA LEU A 1015 46.17 -4.86 59.07
C LEU A 1015 46.05 -3.80 60.19
N GLU A 1016 45.92 -4.37 61.40
CA GLU A 1016 46.51 -3.99 62.69
C GLU A 1016 46.91 -2.52 62.93
N VAL A 1017 46.25 -1.87 63.91
CA VAL A 1017 46.80 -1.62 65.27
C VAL A 1017 45.59 -1.45 66.22
N GLY A 1018 45.69 -1.96 67.46
CA GLY A 1018 44.59 -1.91 68.43
C GLY A 1018 44.50 -0.61 69.25
N ILE A 1019 43.90 -0.74 70.45
CA ILE A 1019 43.97 0.19 71.60
C ILE A 1019 42.90 1.33 71.65
N VAL A 1020 41.85 1.04 72.45
CA VAL A 1020 41.29 1.90 73.54
C VAL A 1020 40.05 2.81 73.32
N HIS A 1021 39.03 2.51 74.16
CA HIS A 1021 37.96 3.37 74.74
C HIS A 1021 36.84 3.91 73.82
N ARG A 1022 35.55 3.61 74.07
CA ARG A 1022 34.62 3.96 75.19
C ARG A 1022 34.03 5.38 75.14
N ARG A 1023 32.69 5.44 75.16
CA ARG A 1023 31.80 6.60 75.48
C ARG A 1023 31.84 7.72 74.42
N MET A 1024 30.78 8.50 74.18
CA MET A 1024 29.54 8.82 74.93
C MET A 1024 28.37 9.03 73.92
N LYS A 1025 27.09 8.82 74.27
CA LYS A 1025 26.05 9.87 74.56
C LYS A 1025 26.04 11.09 73.60
N SER A 1026 24.91 11.69 73.22
CA SER A 1026 23.47 11.36 73.33
C SER A 1026 22.63 12.51 72.75
N SER A 1027 21.61 12.23 71.95
CA SER A 1027 20.38 13.03 71.80
C SER A 1027 19.38 12.26 70.94
#